data_AF-A0A6J1G4Z8-F1
#
_entry.id   AF-A0A6J1G4Z8-F1
#
_cell.length_a   1.000
_cell.length_b   1.000
_cell.length_c   1.000
_cell.angle_alpha   90.00
_cell.angle_beta   90.00
_cell.angle_gamma   90.00
#
_symmetry.space_group_name_H-M   'P 1'
#
loop_
_entity.id
_entity.type
_entity.pdbx_description
1 polymer ?
#
loop_
_entity_poly.entity_id
_entity_poly.type
_entity_poly.pdbx_seq_one_letter_code
_entity_poly.pdbx_strand_id
1 'polypeptide(L)'
;MKALIFCSRQILTSKRFGGSAAHKRFNSSKVELFSKEVCEIILDKYPDLKTLNKLHSKIIVNEHLRIDPTLAIKLMRAYSANGETRVARYIFDRTLEKNVVFFNVMIRSYVNNNLYVEALSIYQVMSSCAFYPDHYTFPCVLKACSGLDNLRVGLQVHDAIVKVGLDSNLFIGNALVAMYGKCGRLREARKVLDQMPNRDVVSWNSMVAGYAQSGQFDDALEICKEMDSLKLNHDAGTMASLLPVVKAESSPENVRYVHNMFEKMARKSLVSWNVMIAIYVNNSMPNEAVSLFLQMEECGMKPDAVTIASLLPACGDLSALFLGRRLHKYIEKDNLLPNLLLENALLDMYAKCGCLEEARDVFDKMKLRDVVSWTSMMSAYGKSGQGYDAVALFAKMLDSGLNPDSISFVSVLSACSHAGLLEQGRRYFHIMTEQYRIVPRIEHFACMVDLFGRAGEVEEAYSFIKQMPMEPNERVWGALLSACRVHSKMDIGLIAADCLFQLAPKQSGYYVLLSNIYAKAGMWKDVMNVRNAMKKIGIKKVPGISNVELKGQVHTFLAGDQYHPQAKSIYEELDLLVGKMKELGYIPQTESALHDVEVEDKECHLAIHSEKLAIVFAILNTKHGTPIRITKNLRVCGDCHVAIKLISKIVSRDIIIRDCNRFHHFSNGICSCGDYW
;
A
#
# COMPACT_ATOMS: atom_id res chain seq x y z
N MET A 1 16.12 38.70 -9.90
CA MET A 1 16.89 39.95 -9.70
C MET A 1 16.16 41.02 -8.88
N LYS A 2 14.83 41.19 -8.99
CA LYS A 2 14.08 42.18 -8.17
C LYS A 2 13.87 41.82 -6.68
N ALA A 3 13.96 40.55 -6.30
CA ALA A 3 13.81 40.12 -4.89
C ALA A 3 15.08 40.27 -4.03
N LEU A 4 16.28 40.21 -4.64
CA LEU A 4 17.56 40.33 -3.91
C LEU A 4 17.97 41.79 -3.65
N ILE A 5 17.43 42.75 -4.39
CA ILE A 5 17.69 44.20 -4.21
C ILE A 5 16.79 44.81 -3.11
N PHE A 6 15.68 44.15 -2.75
CA PHE A 6 14.75 44.68 -1.75
C PHE A 6 15.24 44.48 -0.30
N CYS A 7 16.04 43.44 -0.05
CA CYS A 7 16.53 43.11 1.29
C CYS A 7 17.74 43.97 1.73
N SER A 8 18.50 44.53 0.78
CA SER A 8 19.69 45.34 1.08
C SER A 8 19.39 46.79 1.45
N ARG A 9 18.18 47.31 1.14
CA ARG A 9 17.80 48.70 1.43
C ARG A 9 17.20 48.94 2.82
N GLN A 10 16.75 47.91 3.54
CA GLN A 10 16.16 48.09 4.89
C GLN A 10 17.17 48.13 6.04
N ILE A 11 18.44 47.77 5.80
CA ILE A 11 19.44 47.68 6.89
C ILE A 11 20.25 48.98 7.06
N LEU A 12 20.18 49.91 6.11
CA LEU A 12 21.01 51.14 6.11
C LEU A 12 20.33 52.40 6.68
N THR A 13 19.13 52.30 7.24
CA THR A 13 18.43 53.46 7.83
C THR A 13 17.92 53.17 9.25
N SER A 14 18.82 53.00 10.21
CA SER A 14 18.55 53.45 11.59
C SER A 14 19.85 53.70 12.34
N LYS A 15 19.84 54.76 13.16
CA LYS A 15 20.89 55.25 14.08
C LYS A 15 21.82 56.33 13.56
N ARG A 16 21.28 57.56 13.53
CA ARG A 16 22.00 58.77 13.99
C ARG A 16 21.39 59.23 15.31
N PHE A 17 22.27 59.63 16.25
CA PHE A 17 22.14 60.51 17.43
C PHE A 17 22.50 59.94 18.82
N GLY A 18 23.52 60.60 19.41
CA GLY A 18 23.90 60.73 20.84
C GLY A 18 24.68 59.55 21.43
N GLY A 19 25.83 59.66 22.10
CA GLY A 19 26.64 60.77 22.60
C GLY A 19 27.56 60.22 23.73
N SER A 20 28.79 60.76 23.84
CA SER A 20 29.71 60.74 25.00
C SER A 20 30.45 59.44 25.44
N ALA A 21 31.75 59.42 25.11
CA ALA A 21 32.94 59.06 25.89
C ALA A 21 32.91 57.97 27.00
N ALA A 22 33.71 56.91 26.79
CA ALA A 22 34.66 56.39 27.79
C ALA A 22 35.72 55.51 27.11
N HIS A 23 36.99 55.85 27.32
CA HIS A 23 38.15 55.06 26.91
C HIS A 23 38.10 53.63 27.45
N LYS A 24 38.13 52.64 26.56
CA LYS A 24 38.77 51.34 26.82
C LYS A 24 39.39 50.83 25.52
N ARG A 25 40.73 50.73 25.55
CA ARG A 25 41.54 49.95 24.63
C ARG A 25 40.85 48.60 24.37
N PHE A 26 40.40 48.37 23.15
CA PHE A 26 40.11 47.02 22.69
C PHE A 26 41.05 46.70 21.54
N ASN A 27 41.87 45.69 21.79
CA ASN A 27 42.80 45.08 20.87
C ASN A 27 42.18 44.87 19.48
N SER A 28 42.91 45.36 18.50
CA SER A 28 42.96 44.84 17.14
C SER A 28 43.35 43.35 17.15
N SER A 29 42.39 42.42 17.19
CA SER A 29 42.60 41.02 16.81
C SER A 29 41.30 40.20 16.88
N LYS A 30 40.54 40.19 15.78
CA LYS A 30 39.71 39.06 15.28
C LYS A 30 38.85 39.55 14.11
N VAL A 31 39.49 39.90 12.99
CA VAL A 31 38.86 39.65 11.70
C VAL A 31 39.13 38.17 11.46
N GLU A 32 38.14 37.30 11.69
CA GLU A 32 38.22 35.93 11.18
C GLU A 32 38.47 36.04 9.68
N LEU A 33 39.67 35.66 9.25
CA LEU A 33 40.00 35.49 7.85
C LEU A 33 39.00 34.49 7.28
N PHE A 34 38.02 35.00 6.51
CA PHE A 34 37.07 34.19 5.77
C PHE A 34 37.86 33.49 4.64
N SER A 35 38.44 32.33 4.97
CA SER A 35 39.33 31.57 4.10
C SER A 35 38.53 30.62 3.19
N LYS A 36 39.16 30.23 2.09
CA LYS A 36 38.63 29.22 1.15
C LYS A 36 38.29 27.91 1.87
N GLU A 37 39.15 27.46 2.77
CA GLU A 37 38.99 26.22 3.55
C GLU A 37 37.70 26.20 4.38
N VAL A 38 37.37 27.34 5.01
CA VAL A 38 36.12 27.47 5.80
C VAL A 38 34.90 27.35 4.90
N CYS A 39 34.93 27.96 3.71
CA CYS A 39 33.84 27.85 2.74
C CYS A 39 33.67 26.40 2.25
N GLU A 40 34.78 25.72 1.99
CA GLU A 40 34.78 24.33 1.55
C GLU A 40 34.19 23.39 2.61
N ILE A 41 34.62 23.50 3.87
CA ILE A 41 34.11 22.69 4.98
C ILE A 41 32.59 22.89 5.16
N ILE A 42 32.10 24.13 5.02
CA ILE A 42 30.67 24.41 5.13
C ILE A 42 29.89 23.80 3.95
N LEU A 43 30.41 23.91 2.72
CA LEU A 43 29.77 23.35 1.53
C LEU A 43 29.77 21.82 1.51
N ASP A 44 30.84 21.19 2.00
CA ASP A 44 30.95 19.74 2.08
C ASP A 44 29.95 19.13 3.10
N LYS A 45 29.41 19.96 4.01
CA LYS A 45 28.34 19.59 4.95
C LYS A 45 26.92 19.75 4.38
N TYR A 46 26.74 20.09 3.10
CA TYR A 46 25.44 20.30 2.44
C TYR A 46 24.49 21.18 3.28
N PRO A 47 24.79 22.48 3.43
CA PRO A 47 24.08 23.36 4.33
C PRO A 47 22.65 23.66 3.85
N ASP A 48 21.80 24.07 4.78
CA ASP A 48 20.44 24.52 4.48
C ASP A 48 20.45 25.76 3.57
N LEU A 49 19.33 25.99 2.87
CA LEU A 49 19.24 27.07 1.88
C LEU A 49 19.54 28.47 2.48
N LYS A 50 19.21 28.70 3.76
CA LYS A 50 19.50 29.96 4.46
C LYS A 50 21.00 30.17 4.64
N THR A 51 21.72 29.15 5.11
CA THR A 51 23.17 29.19 5.31
C THR A 51 23.88 29.27 3.97
N LEU A 52 23.42 28.52 2.97
CA LEU A 52 23.95 28.53 1.62
C LEU A 52 23.86 29.93 0.98
N ASN A 53 22.71 30.60 1.09
CA ASN A 53 22.54 31.96 0.58
C ASN A 53 23.45 32.98 1.29
N LYS A 54 23.61 32.86 2.62
CA LYS A 54 24.56 33.69 3.37
C LYS A 54 25.99 33.45 2.91
N LEU A 55 26.39 32.20 2.74
CA LEU A 55 27.74 31.84 2.31
C LEU A 55 28.01 32.34 0.89
N HIS A 56 27.09 32.10 -0.05
CA HIS A 56 27.20 32.55 -1.43
C HIS A 56 27.31 34.07 -1.52
N SER A 57 26.56 34.83 -0.70
CA SER A 57 26.69 36.30 -0.65
C SER A 57 28.09 36.76 -0.22
N LYS A 58 28.72 36.07 0.74
CA LYS A 58 30.09 36.38 1.19
C LYS A 58 31.12 36.03 0.13
N ILE A 59 30.92 34.91 -0.59
CA ILE A 59 31.80 34.49 -1.69
C ILE A 59 31.73 35.50 -2.85
N ILE A 60 30.55 36.03 -3.18
CA ILE A 60 30.40 37.03 -4.26
C ILE A 60 31.13 38.34 -3.95
N VAL A 61 31.18 38.75 -2.68
CA VAL A 61 31.84 40.01 -2.25
C VAL A 61 33.36 39.88 -2.22
N ASN A 62 33.91 38.68 -2.07
CA ASN A 62 35.35 38.45 -2.05
C ASN A 62 35.86 38.12 -3.46
N GLU A 63 36.64 39.03 -4.06
CA GLU A 63 37.11 38.94 -5.44
C GLU A 63 37.92 37.66 -5.72
N HIS A 64 38.76 37.22 -4.78
CA HIS A 64 39.55 35.99 -4.91
C HIS A 64 38.70 34.73 -4.81
N LEU A 65 37.69 34.71 -3.91
CA LEU A 65 36.82 33.55 -3.73
C LEU A 65 35.76 33.43 -4.84
N ARG A 66 35.33 34.56 -5.41
CA ARG A 66 34.31 34.61 -6.47
C ARG A 66 34.75 33.93 -7.77
N ILE A 67 36.04 34.01 -8.09
CA ILE A 67 36.60 33.48 -9.34
C ILE A 67 37.04 32.02 -9.16
N ASP A 68 37.09 31.51 -7.92
CA ASP A 68 37.55 30.16 -7.61
C ASP A 68 36.64 29.06 -8.22
N PRO A 69 37.15 28.26 -9.19
CA PRO A 69 36.32 27.27 -9.87
C PRO A 69 35.87 26.11 -8.96
N THR A 70 36.66 25.77 -7.94
CA THR A 70 36.33 24.70 -6.97
C THR A 70 35.16 25.11 -6.09
N LEU A 71 35.17 26.35 -5.59
CA LEU A 71 34.04 26.89 -4.82
C LEU A 71 32.78 27.00 -5.67
N ALA A 72 32.88 27.41 -6.93
CA ALA A 72 31.75 27.45 -7.86
C ALA A 72 31.11 26.06 -8.06
N ILE A 73 31.93 25.02 -8.27
CA ILE A 73 31.45 23.63 -8.37
C ILE A 73 30.75 23.17 -7.09
N LYS A 74 31.36 23.41 -5.91
CA LYS A 74 30.78 23.02 -4.61
C LYS A 74 29.45 23.76 -4.36
N LEU A 75 29.37 25.06 -4.70
CA LEU A 75 28.13 25.84 -4.62
C LEU A 75 27.04 25.28 -5.55
N MET A 76 27.38 24.96 -6.80
CA MET A 76 26.42 24.35 -7.74
C MET A 76 25.82 23.06 -7.19
N ARG A 77 26.66 22.18 -6.62
CA ARG A 77 26.20 20.92 -5.98
C ARG A 77 25.28 21.20 -4.79
N ALA A 78 25.66 22.12 -3.91
CA ALA A 78 24.89 22.44 -2.72
C ALA A 78 23.52 23.06 -3.05
N TYR A 79 23.46 23.97 -4.05
CA TYR A 79 22.20 24.54 -4.52
C TYR A 79 21.32 23.48 -5.19
N SER A 80 21.90 22.64 -6.04
CA SER A 80 21.17 21.55 -6.70
C SER A 80 20.63 20.52 -5.70
N ALA A 81 21.35 20.22 -4.62
CA ALA A 81 20.90 19.32 -3.57
C ALA A 81 19.68 19.87 -2.79
N ASN A 82 19.54 21.20 -2.73
CA ASN A 82 18.39 21.89 -2.14
C ASN A 82 17.25 22.13 -3.16
N GLY A 83 17.32 21.58 -4.38
CA GLY A 83 16.32 21.76 -5.44
C GLY A 83 16.45 23.07 -6.25
N GLU A 84 17.41 23.94 -5.93
CA GLU A 84 17.61 25.24 -6.56
C GLU A 84 18.49 25.15 -7.83
N THR A 85 18.07 24.34 -8.79
CA THR A 85 18.82 24.08 -10.04
C THR A 85 18.99 25.32 -10.91
N ARG A 86 18.08 26.30 -10.82
CA ARG A 86 18.19 27.59 -11.51
C ARG A 86 19.37 28.42 -11.01
N VAL A 87 19.62 28.40 -9.69
CA VAL A 87 20.76 29.11 -9.10
C VAL A 87 22.06 28.40 -9.48
N ALA A 88 22.08 27.07 -9.44
CA ALA A 88 23.22 26.30 -9.93
C ALA A 88 23.52 26.60 -11.41
N ARG A 89 22.48 26.71 -12.26
CA ARG A 89 22.63 27.11 -13.66
C ARG A 89 23.21 28.51 -13.82
N TYR A 90 22.73 29.46 -13.02
CA TYR A 90 23.25 30.82 -13.03
C TYR A 90 24.73 30.89 -12.69
N ILE A 91 25.18 30.13 -11.67
CA ILE A 91 26.60 30.03 -11.31
C ILE A 91 27.40 29.43 -12.47
N PHE A 92 26.91 28.34 -13.06
CA PHE A 92 27.52 27.72 -14.24
C PHE A 92 27.72 28.71 -15.38
N ASP A 93 26.69 29.48 -15.74
CA ASP A 93 26.77 30.44 -16.86
C ASP A 93 27.78 31.57 -16.60
N ARG A 94 27.91 32.01 -15.35
CA ARG A 94 28.78 33.13 -14.94
C ARG A 94 30.26 32.76 -14.80
N THR A 95 30.59 31.48 -14.63
CA THR A 95 31.99 31.05 -14.55
C THR A 95 32.63 31.06 -15.95
N LEU A 96 33.71 31.83 -16.13
CA LEU A 96 34.36 31.97 -17.44
C LEU A 96 35.21 30.74 -17.82
N GLU A 97 35.96 30.19 -16.87
CA GLU A 97 36.77 28.99 -17.06
C GLU A 97 35.95 27.73 -16.75
N LYS A 98 35.41 27.10 -17.80
CA LYS A 98 34.72 25.82 -17.70
C LYS A 98 35.64 24.68 -18.15
N ASN A 99 35.60 23.58 -17.42
CA ASN A 99 36.21 22.31 -17.82
C ASN A 99 35.15 21.20 -17.81
N VAL A 100 35.53 19.98 -18.18
CA VAL A 100 34.64 18.80 -18.22
C VAL A 100 33.92 18.58 -16.88
N VAL A 101 34.57 18.87 -15.74
CA VAL A 101 33.97 18.70 -14.40
C VAL A 101 32.78 19.64 -14.19
N PHE A 102 32.82 20.89 -14.68
CA PHE A 102 31.68 21.81 -14.60
C PHE A 102 30.45 21.28 -15.33
N PHE A 103 30.65 20.77 -16.54
CA PHE A 103 29.57 20.16 -17.32
C PHE A 103 29.03 18.91 -16.63
N ASN A 104 29.90 18.02 -16.15
CA ASN A 104 29.50 16.81 -15.42
C ASN A 104 28.66 17.12 -14.17
N VAL A 105 29.05 18.14 -13.40
CA VAL A 105 28.30 18.57 -12.21
C VAL A 105 26.94 19.14 -12.61
N MET A 106 26.87 19.95 -13.66
CA MET A 106 25.61 20.52 -14.12
C MET A 106 24.65 19.47 -14.68
N ILE A 107 25.14 18.54 -15.52
CA ILE A 107 24.35 17.42 -16.07
C ILE A 107 23.81 16.57 -14.91
N ARG A 108 24.67 16.19 -13.96
CA ARG A 108 24.26 15.40 -12.78
C ARG A 108 23.24 16.13 -11.91
N SER A 109 23.42 17.43 -11.72
CA SER A 109 22.50 18.29 -10.96
C SER A 109 21.10 18.28 -11.55
N TYR A 110 21.00 18.42 -12.88
CA TYR A 110 19.74 18.33 -13.59
C TYR A 110 19.12 16.93 -13.52
N VAL A 111 19.90 15.88 -13.77
CA VAL A 111 19.43 14.48 -13.71
C VAL A 111 18.89 14.11 -12.33
N ASN A 112 19.56 14.52 -11.25
CA ASN A 112 19.13 14.24 -9.88
C ASN A 112 17.84 15.00 -9.48
N ASN A 113 17.51 16.07 -10.20
CA ASN A 113 16.29 16.84 -10.03
C ASN A 113 15.22 16.52 -11.10
N ASN A 114 15.38 15.40 -11.82
CA ASN A 114 14.47 14.93 -12.88
C ASN A 114 14.29 15.91 -14.06
N LEU A 115 15.24 16.84 -14.26
CA LEU A 115 15.26 17.80 -15.36
C LEU A 115 16.08 17.23 -16.54
N TYR A 116 15.57 16.16 -17.14
CA TYR A 116 16.33 15.37 -18.11
C TYR A 116 16.57 16.10 -19.45
N VAL A 117 15.62 16.92 -19.89
CA VAL A 117 15.75 17.70 -21.15
C VAL A 117 16.90 18.71 -21.01
N GLU A 118 16.97 19.40 -19.88
CA GLU A 118 18.02 20.36 -19.58
C GLU A 118 19.38 19.66 -19.45
N ALA A 119 19.44 18.46 -18.87
CA ALA A 119 20.65 17.67 -18.82
C ALA A 119 21.19 17.33 -20.22
N LEU A 120 20.31 16.90 -21.14
CA LEU A 120 20.68 16.63 -22.53
C LEU A 120 21.10 17.92 -23.27
N SER A 121 20.46 19.06 -22.98
CA SER A 121 20.85 20.34 -23.56
C SER A 121 22.28 20.74 -23.15
N ILE A 122 22.67 20.54 -21.89
CA ILE A 122 24.03 20.81 -21.41
C ILE A 122 25.03 19.88 -22.09
N TYR A 123 24.69 18.60 -22.25
CA TYR A 123 25.54 17.65 -22.96
C TYR A 123 25.78 18.09 -24.42
N GLN A 124 24.74 18.54 -25.11
CA GLN A 124 24.88 19.07 -26.47
C GLN A 124 25.78 20.32 -26.51
N VAL A 125 25.62 21.24 -25.54
CA VAL A 125 26.49 22.42 -25.42
C VAL A 125 27.94 22.00 -25.19
N MET A 126 28.19 21.05 -24.29
CA MET A 126 29.52 20.49 -24.02
C MET A 126 30.19 20.00 -25.31
N SER A 127 29.47 19.20 -26.11
CA SER A 127 29.95 18.68 -27.39
C SER A 127 30.18 19.80 -28.42
N SER A 128 29.32 20.82 -28.46
CA SER A 128 29.47 21.96 -29.38
C SER A 128 30.66 22.87 -29.04
N CYS A 129 31.04 22.94 -27.77
CA CYS A 129 32.18 23.71 -27.29
C CYS A 129 33.50 22.90 -27.30
N ALA A 130 33.54 21.77 -28.02
CA ALA A 130 34.70 20.89 -28.14
C ALA A 130 35.25 20.33 -26.81
N PHE A 131 34.42 20.24 -25.77
CA PHE A 131 34.75 19.49 -24.55
C PHE A 131 34.41 18.01 -24.76
N TYR A 132 35.38 17.13 -24.51
CA TYR A 132 35.21 15.69 -24.71
C TYR A 132 34.50 15.04 -23.52
N PRO A 133 33.34 14.38 -23.73
CA PRO A 133 32.67 13.60 -22.71
C PRO A 133 33.57 12.46 -22.19
N ASP A 134 33.54 12.25 -20.87
CA ASP A 134 34.31 11.23 -20.17
C ASP A 134 33.41 10.14 -19.54
N HIS A 135 34.04 9.20 -18.84
CA HIS A 135 33.36 8.11 -18.15
C HIS A 135 32.44 8.56 -17.00
N TYR A 136 32.51 9.83 -16.56
CA TYR A 136 31.56 10.42 -15.60
C TYR A 136 30.39 11.13 -16.29
N THR A 137 30.57 11.53 -17.55
CA THR A 137 29.56 12.24 -18.37
C THR A 137 28.48 11.24 -18.81
N PHE A 138 28.89 10.18 -19.51
CA PHE A 138 28.00 9.27 -20.22
C PHE A 138 26.94 8.59 -19.33
N PRO A 139 27.25 8.09 -18.12
CA PRO A 139 26.23 7.49 -17.25
C PRO A 139 25.10 8.46 -16.88
N CYS A 140 25.41 9.75 -16.68
CA CYS A 140 24.40 10.76 -16.36
C CYS A 140 23.51 11.06 -17.59
N VAL A 141 24.13 11.16 -18.78
CA VAL A 141 23.41 11.39 -20.04
C VAL A 141 22.51 10.21 -20.40
N LEU A 142 23.01 8.98 -20.28
CA LEU A 142 22.22 7.76 -20.50
C LEU A 142 21.06 7.65 -19.51
N LYS A 143 21.26 8.04 -18.24
CA LYS A 143 20.18 8.15 -17.26
C LYS A 143 19.11 9.16 -17.68
N ALA A 144 19.50 10.32 -18.22
CA ALA A 144 18.57 11.29 -18.79
C ALA A 144 17.78 10.72 -19.99
N CYS A 145 18.45 10.01 -20.91
CA CYS A 145 17.79 9.32 -22.03
C CYS A 145 16.75 8.31 -21.53
N SER A 146 17.13 7.50 -20.53
CA SER A 146 16.24 6.52 -19.90
C SER A 146 15.05 7.15 -19.18
N GLY A 147 15.24 8.33 -18.58
CA GLY A 147 14.18 9.05 -17.86
C GLY A 147 13.17 9.73 -18.78
N LEU A 148 13.55 9.98 -20.04
CA LEU A 148 12.69 10.53 -21.09
C LEU A 148 12.12 9.46 -22.03
N ASP A 149 12.46 8.18 -21.81
CA ASP A 149 12.18 7.09 -22.76
C ASP A 149 12.63 7.41 -24.20
N ASN A 150 13.74 8.15 -24.33
CA ASN A 150 14.24 8.64 -25.62
C ASN A 150 15.33 7.72 -26.18
N LEU A 151 14.92 6.58 -26.70
CA LEU A 151 15.80 5.59 -27.30
C LEU A 151 16.67 6.17 -28.43
N ARG A 152 16.15 7.12 -29.21
CA ARG A 152 16.88 7.71 -30.35
C ARG A 152 18.14 8.43 -29.88
N VAL A 153 18.03 9.26 -28.85
CA VAL A 153 19.19 9.95 -28.27
C VAL A 153 20.10 8.94 -27.55
N GLY A 154 19.51 7.96 -26.86
CA GLY A 154 20.27 6.86 -26.25
C GLY A 154 21.20 6.13 -27.23
N LEU A 155 20.71 5.83 -28.44
CA LEU A 155 21.50 5.21 -29.51
C LEU A 155 22.63 6.11 -30.00
N GLN A 156 22.36 7.41 -30.22
CA GLN A 156 23.40 8.37 -30.62
C GLN A 156 24.51 8.49 -29.57
N VAL A 157 24.13 8.46 -28.29
CA VAL A 157 25.08 8.49 -27.17
C VAL A 157 25.88 7.19 -27.11
N HIS A 158 25.27 6.03 -27.35
CA HIS A 158 25.99 4.75 -27.44
C HIS A 158 27.01 4.75 -28.59
N ASP A 159 26.64 5.22 -29.78
CA ASP A 159 27.59 5.36 -30.90
C ASP A 159 28.75 6.30 -30.53
N ALA A 160 28.48 7.39 -29.79
CA ALA A 160 29.51 8.30 -29.31
C ALA A 160 30.45 7.62 -28.30
N ILE A 161 29.93 6.77 -27.41
CA ILE A 161 30.73 5.98 -26.44
C ILE A 161 31.70 5.05 -27.19
N VAL A 162 31.20 4.32 -28.18
CA VAL A 162 32.01 3.40 -29.00
C VAL A 162 33.09 4.16 -29.78
N LYS A 163 32.75 5.30 -30.38
CA LYS A 163 33.71 6.15 -31.11
C LYS A 163 34.86 6.67 -30.24
N VAL A 164 34.59 6.92 -28.95
CA VAL A 164 35.61 7.39 -27.99
C VAL A 164 36.35 6.20 -27.33
N GLY A 165 35.93 4.96 -27.59
CA GLY A 165 36.55 3.74 -27.06
C GLY A 165 36.30 3.52 -25.57
N LEU A 166 35.17 3.99 -25.05
CA LEU A 166 34.80 3.85 -23.63
C LEU A 166 33.75 2.74 -23.38
N ASP A 167 33.40 1.97 -24.40
CA ASP A 167 32.41 0.88 -24.37
C ASP A 167 32.82 -0.29 -23.46
N SER A 168 34.12 -0.47 -23.20
CA SER A 168 34.63 -1.47 -22.24
C SER A 168 34.57 -1.02 -20.77
N ASN A 169 34.15 0.22 -20.48
CA ASN A 169 34.10 0.74 -19.11
C ASN A 169 32.87 0.20 -18.34
N LEU A 170 33.10 -0.41 -17.17
CA LEU A 170 32.05 -1.01 -16.33
C LEU A 170 30.89 -0.06 -16.01
N PHE A 171 31.17 1.20 -15.64
CA PHE A 171 30.13 2.17 -15.27
C PHE A 171 29.27 2.58 -16.47
N ILE A 172 29.88 2.66 -17.66
CA ILE A 172 29.17 2.98 -18.90
C ILE A 172 28.35 1.77 -19.36
N GLY A 173 28.91 0.56 -19.32
CA GLY A 173 28.20 -0.68 -19.59
C GLY A 173 26.95 -0.83 -18.72
N ASN A 174 27.08 -0.63 -17.41
CA ASN A 174 25.94 -0.63 -16.47
C ASN A 174 24.87 0.41 -16.86
N ALA A 175 25.28 1.62 -17.22
CA ALA A 175 24.35 2.68 -17.65
C ALA A 175 23.67 2.37 -18.99
N LEU A 176 24.36 1.71 -19.93
CA LEU A 176 23.82 1.28 -21.22
C LEU A 176 22.79 0.17 -21.04
N VAL A 177 23.09 -0.87 -20.24
CA VAL A 177 22.13 -1.94 -19.89
C VAL A 177 20.87 -1.34 -19.28
N ALA A 178 21.01 -0.43 -18.31
CA ALA A 178 19.88 0.23 -17.67
C ALA A 178 19.07 1.11 -18.64
N MET A 179 19.73 1.85 -19.54
CA MET A 179 19.07 2.70 -20.53
C MET A 179 18.27 1.87 -21.52
N TYR A 180 18.87 0.82 -22.11
CA TYR A 180 18.18 -0.06 -23.04
C TYR A 180 17.04 -0.84 -22.37
N GLY A 181 17.25 -1.31 -21.13
CA GLY A 181 16.23 -1.99 -20.34
C GLY A 181 14.99 -1.10 -20.13
N LYS A 182 15.20 0.15 -19.69
CA LYS A 182 14.11 1.11 -19.49
C LYS A 182 13.39 1.53 -20.77
N CYS A 183 14.11 1.59 -21.90
CA CYS A 183 13.53 1.90 -23.20
C CYS A 183 12.89 0.66 -23.89
N GLY A 184 12.70 -0.45 -23.16
CA GLY A 184 12.07 -1.68 -23.67
C GLY A 184 12.89 -2.44 -24.72
N ARG A 185 14.20 -2.19 -24.84
CA ARG A 185 15.12 -2.85 -25.80
C ARG A 185 15.97 -3.91 -25.11
N LEU A 186 15.31 -4.90 -24.52
CA LEU A 186 15.95 -5.95 -23.70
C LEU A 186 16.98 -6.78 -24.47
N ARG A 187 16.77 -7.04 -25.77
CA ARG A 187 17.77 -7.74 -26.60
C ARG A 187 19.07 -6.95 -26.73
N GLU A 188 18.99 -5.64 -26.88
CA GLU A 188 20.18 -4.77 -26.95
C GLU A 188 20.83 -4.63 -25.57
N ALA A 189 20.03 -4.55 -24.50
CA ALA A 189 20.54 -4.59 -23.12
C ALA A 189 21.32 -5.89 -22.85
N ARG A 190 20.79 -7.05 -23.27
CA ARG A 190 21.46 -8.35 -23.15
C ARG A 190 22.77 -8.38 -23.94
N LYS A 191 22.77 -7.91 -25.18
CA LYS A 191 23.99 -7.83 -26.00
C LYS A 191 25.08 -6.99 -25.35
N VAL A 192 24.72 -5.81 -24.81
CA VAL A 192 25.69 -4.98 -24.09
C VAL A 192 26.24 -5.74 -22.89
N LEU A 193 25.38 -6.36 -22.08
CA LEU A 193 25.81 -7.17 -20.95
C LEU A 193 26.77 -8.29 -21.40
N ASP A 194 26.44 -9.04 -22.44
CA ASP A 194 27.27 -10.15 -22.96
C ASP A 194 28.60 -9.68 -23.57
N GLN A 195 28.70 -8.43 -24.01
CA GLN A 195 29.94 -7.85 -24.55
C GLN A 195 30.84 -7.23 -23.46
N MET A 196 30.31 -6.96 -22.26
CA MET A 196 31.10 -6.36 -21.18
C MET A 196 32.24 -7.30 -20.72
N PRO A 197 33.50 -6.82 -20.67
CA PRO A 197 34.64 -7.66 -20.27
C PRO A 197 34.59 -8.03 -18.78
N ASN A 198 34.10 -7.10 -17.95
CA ASN A 198 33.87 -7.30 -16.52
C ASN A 198 32.42 -6.96 -16.22
N ARG A 199 31.76 -7.80 -15.41
CA ARG A 199 30.38 -7.60 -14.94
C ARG A 199 30.37 -7.67 -13.43
N ASP A 200 29.71 -6.70 -12.81
CA ASP A 200 29.48 -6.71 -11.37
C ASP A 200 28.00 -6.96 -11.07
N VAL A 201 27.65 -7.05 -9.80
CA VAL A 201 26.26 -7.22 -9.36
C VAL A 201 25.36 -6.12 -9.91
N VAL A 202 25.88 -4.90 -10.12
CA VAL A 202 25.13 -3.78 -10.69
C VAL A 202 24.80 -4.01 -12.18
N SER A 203 25.70 -4.61 -12.96
CA SER A 203 25.45 -5.02 -14.35
C SER A 203 24.25 -5.95 -14.44
N TRP A 204 24.25 -7.00 -13.60
CA TRP A 204 23.21 -8.01 -13.58
C TRP A 204 21.89 -7.47 -13.00
N ASN A 205 21.93 -6.66 -11.93
CA ASN A 205 20.76 -6.00 -11.37
C ASN A 205 20.06 -5.10 -12.40
N SER A 206 20.83 -4.40 -13.24
CA SER A 206 20.28 -3.57 -14.31
C SER A 206 19.52 -4.40 -15.35
N MET A 207 19.99 -5.63 -15.62
CA MET A 207 19.33 -6.57 -16.52
C MET A 207 18.05 -7.14 -15.91
N VAL A 208 18.12 -7.61 -14.64
CA VAL A 208 16.96 -8.11 -13.89
C VAL A 208 15.88 -7.03 -13.82
N ALA A 209 16.25 -5.80 -13.48
CA ALA A 209 15.32 -4.67 -13.43
C ALA A 209 14.67 -4.37 -14.80
N GLY A 210 15.42 -4.50 -15.91
CA GLY A 210 14.90 -4.32 -17.26
C GLY A 210 13.82 -5.35 -17.61
N TYR A 211 14.11 -6.65 -17.40
CA TYR A 211 13.14 -7.73 -17.63
C TYR A 211 11.92 -7.60 -16.71
N ALA A 212 12.15 -7.32 -15.43
CA ALA A 212 11.11 -7.12 -14.42
C ALA A 212 10.13 -5.99 -14.79
N GLN A 213 10.66 -4.83 -15.20
CA GLN A 213 9.84 -3.67 -15.58
C GLN A 213 9.07 -3.90 -16.88
N SER A 214 9.57 -4.78 -17.75
CA SER A 214 8.91 -5.14 -19.02
C SER A 214 7.92 -6.30 -18.87
N GLY A 215 7.71 -6.82 -17.66
CA GLY A 215 6.80 -7.94 -17.39
C GLY A 215 7.29 -9.31 -17.88
N GLN A 216 8.57 -9.44 -18.22
CA GLN A 216 9.20 -10.69 -18.66
C GLN A 216 9.79 -11.43 -17.46
N PHE A 217 8.92 -12.14 -16.73
CA PHE A 217 9.22 -12.68 -15.41
C PHE A 217 10.18 -13.88 -15.44
N ASP A 218 9.94 -14.82 -16.35
CA ASP A 218 10.76 -16.03 -16.45
C ASP A 218 12.20 -15.68 -16.84
N ASP A 219 12.37 -14.75 -17.78
CA ASP A 219 13.68 -14.24 -18.18
C ASP A 219 14.40 -13.55 -17.01
N ALA A 220 13.71 -12.74 -16.20
CA ALA A 220 14.31 -12.10 -15.02
C ALA A 220 14.84 -13.14 -14.01
N LEU A 221 14.11 -14.23 -13.80
CA LEU A 221 14.52 -15.32 -12.92
C LEU A 221 15.64 -16.17 -13.52
N GLU A 222 15.66 -16.39 -14.83
CA GLU A 222 16.77 -17.04 -15.52
C GLU A 222 18.07 -16.25 -15.36
N ILE A 223 18.02 -14.93 -15.45
CA ILE A 223 19.18 -14.06 -15.17
C ILE A 223 19.66 -14.24 -13.72
N CYS A 224 18.78 -14.33 -12.72
CA CYS A 224 19.19 -14.61 -11.34
C CYS A 224 19.81 -16.01 -11.18
N LYS A 225 19.28 -17.03 -11.87
CA LYS A 225 19.88 -18.38 -11.88
C LYS A 225 21.25 -18.39 -12.57
N GLU A 226 21.46 -17.58 -13.60
CA GLU A 226 22.75 -17.37 -14.24
C GLU A 226 23.74 -16.73 -13.26
N MET A 227 23.32 -15.70 -12.51
CA MET A 227 24.13 -15.11 -11.42
C MET A 227 24.52 -16.14 -10.36
N ASP A 228 23.59 -17.00 -9.93
CA ASP A 228 23.83 -18.10 -8.99
C ASP A 228 24.91 -19.07 -9.52
N SER A 229 24.83 -19.42 -10.81
CA SER A 229 25.80 -20.32 -11.47
C SER A 229 27.21 -19.73 -11.51
N LEU A 230 27.31 -18.40 -11.59
CA LEU A 230 28.56 -17.64 -11.56
C LEU A 230 29.06 -17.38 -10.13
N LYS A 231 28.38 -17.89 -9.10
CA LYS A 231 28.68 -17.71 -7.67
C LYS A 231 28.74 -16.23 -7.25
N LEU A 232 27.98 -15.36 -7.94
CA LEU A 232 27.84 -13.98 -7.53
C LEU A 232 26.84 -13.89 -6.37
N ASN A 233 27.20 -13.16 -5.31
CA ASN A 233 26.30 -12.94 -4.20
C ASN A 233 25.22 -11.93 -4.61
N HIS A 234 23.96 -12.33 -4.46
CA HIS A 234 22.83 -11.42 -4.59
C HIS A 234 22.88 -10.34 -3.51
N ASP A 235 22.49 -9.12 -3.89
CA ASP A 235 22.37 -8.00 -2.96
C ASP A 235 20.90 -7.58 -2.79
N ALA A 236 20.68 -6.61 -1.89
CA ALA A 236 19.35 -6.08 -1.66
C ALA A 236 18.77 -5.37 -2.91
N GLY A 237 19.63 -4.90 -3.82
CA GLY A 237 19.24 -4.32 -5.10
C GLY A 237 18.70 -5.37 -6.08
N THR A 238 19.29 -6.57 -6.11
CA THR A 238 18.78 -7.71 -6.87
C THR A 238 17.38 -8.07 -6.40
N MET A 239 17.21 -8.23 -5.08
CA MET A 239 15.91 -8.53 -4.49
C MET A 239 14.88 -7.43 -4.79
N ALA A 240 15.24 -6.16 -4.63
CA ALA A 240 14.35 -5.03 -4.90
C ALA A 240 13.90 -5.01 -6.36
N SER A 241 14.77 -5.40 -7.29
CA SER A 241 14.45 -5.49 -8.72
C SER A 241 13.45 -6.61 -9.03
N LEU A 242 13.33 -7.63 -8.16
CA LEU A 242 12.34 -8.69 -8.26
C LEU A 242 11.01 -8.35 -7.57
N LEU A 243 10.92 -7.29 -6.77
CA LEU A 243 9.67 -6.90 -6.09
C LEU A 243 8.49 -6.69 -7.08
N PRO A 244 8.66 -6.02 -8.23
CA PRO A 244 7.59 -5.90 -9.23
C PRO A 244 7.22 -7.23 -9.92
N VAL A 245 8.09 -8.24 -9.83
CA VAL A 245 7.94 -9.57 -10.45
C VAL A 245 7.12 -10.51 -9.58
N VAL A 246 7.33 -10.47 -8.26
CA VAL A 246 6.64 -11.34 -7.30
C VAL A 246 5.30 -10.72 -6.87
N LYS A 247 4.38 -10.52 -7.83
CA LYS A 247 3.01 -10.04 -7.57
C LYS A 247 2.10 -11.16 -7.03
N ALA A 248 0.95 -10.80 -6.47
CA ALA A 248 -0.05 -11.67 -5.85
C ALA A 248 -0.49 -12.92 -6.65
N GLU A 249 -0.29 -12.94 -7.97
CA GLU A 249 -0.59 -14.07 -8.86
C GLU A 249 0.62 -14.99 -9.13
N SER A 250 1.75 -14.73 -8.49
CA SER A 250 2.98 -15.52 -8.65
C SER A 250 2.82 -16.91 -8.06
N SER A 251 3.45 -17.90 -8.70
CA SER A 251 3.61 -19.23 -8.10
C SER A 251 4.24 -19.09 -6.70
N PRO A 252 3.75 -19.84 -5.69
CA PRO A 252 4.39 -19.92 -4.37
C PRO A 252 5.89 -20.24 -4.43
N GLU A 253 6.33 -20.85 -5.53
CA GLU A 253 7.74 -21.15 -5.81
C GLU A 253 8.59 -19.88 -5.99
N ASN A 254 8.03 -18.79 -6.53
CA ASN A 254 8.72 -17.52 -6.75
C ASN A 254 9.01 -16.82 -5.42
N VAL A 255 8.02 -16.76 -4.52
CA VAL A 255 8.19 -16.25 -3.16
C VAL A 255 9.27 -17.06 -2.43
N ARG A 256 9.23 -18.39 -2.57
CA ARG A 256 10.23 -19.29 -1.98
C ARG A 256 11.64 -19.08 -2.54
N TYR A 257 11.77 -18.80 -3.84
CA TYR A 257 13.07 -18.50 -4.46
C TYR A 257 13.69 -17.23 -3.87
N VAL A 258 12.91 -16.14 -3.78
CA VAL A 258 13.40 -14.88 -3.19
C VAL A 258 13.67 -15.01 -1.69
N HIS A 259 12.87 -15.80 -0.96
CA HIS A 259 13.16 -16.14 0.42
C HIS A 259 14.51 -16.89 0.57
N ASN A 260 14.78 -17.87 -0.29
CA ASN A 260 16.06 -18.58 -0.28
C ASN A 260 17.24 -17.65 -0.62
N MET A 261 17.03 -16.70 -1.55
CA MET A 261 18.00 -15.65 -1.84
C MET A 261 18.29 -14.81 -0.59
N PHE A 262 17.25 -14.35 0.11
CA PHE A 262 17.34 -13.59 1.36
C PHE A 262 18.11 -14.35 2.45
N GLU A 263 17.80 -15.64 2.65
CA GLU A 263 18.44 -16.47 3.66
C GLU A 263 19.95 -16.63 3.39
N LYS A 264 20.34 -16.84 2.13
CA LYS A 264 21.74 -16.98 1.70
C LYS A 264 22.56 -15.70 1.78
N MET A 265 21.95 -14.52 1.98
CA MET A 265 22.70 -13.27 2.09
C MET A 265 23.60 -13.26 3.33
N ALA A 266 24.91 -13.10 3.12
CA ALA A 266 25.92 -13.02 4.19
C ALA A 266 25.71 -11.81 5.13
N ARG A 267 25.16 -10.71 4.60
CA ARG A 267 24.76 -9.53 5.37
C ARG A 267 23.40 -9.03 4.88
N LYS A 268 22.39 -9.18 5.72
CA LYS A 268 21.03 -8.69 5.45
C LYS A 268 20.96 -7.20 5.82
N SER A 269 20.77 -6.35 4.82
CA SER A 269 20.56 -4.90 5.00
C SER A 269 19.09 -4.59 5.32
N LEU A 270 18.80 -3.39 5.83
CA LEU A 270 17.43 -2.93 6.04
C LEU A 270 16.59 -3.02 4.74
N VAL A 271 17.20 -2.71 3.59
CA VAL A 271 16.54 -2.79 2.28
C VAL A 271 16.11 -4.23 1.96
N SER A 272 16.96 -5.24 2.21
CA SER A 272 16.59 -6.64 1.95
C SER A 272 15.45 -7.12 2.85
N TRP A 273 15.40 -6.67 4.12
CA TRP A 273 14.26 -6.95 5.00
C TRP A 273 12.98 -6.30 4.49
N ASN A 274 13.04 -5.00 4.12
CA ASN A 274 11.89 -4.26 3.58
C ASN A 274 11.32 -4.91 2.32
N VAL A 275 12.19 -5.35 1.40
CA VAL A 275 11.78 -6.04 0.19
C VAL A 275 11.07 -7.35 0.53
N MET A 276 11.64 -8.17 1.42
CA MET A 276 11.04 -9.47 1.76
C MET A 276 9.70 -9.32 2.50
N ILE A 277 9.59 -8.35 3.41
CA ILE A 277 8.31 -8.01 4.06
C ILE A 277 7.28 -7.59 3.01
N ALA A 278 7.63 -6.70 2.08
CA ALA A 278 6.74 -6.26 1.02
C ALA A 278 6.32 -7.41 0.09
N ILE A 279 7.22 -8.34 -0.22
CA ILE A 279 6.89 -9.56 -0.99
C ILE A 279 5.85 -10.40 -0.25
N TYR A 280 6.04 -10.68 1.03
CA TYR A 280 5.07 -11.47 1.80
C TYR A 280 3.70 -10.78 1.88
N VAL A 281 3.65 -9.47 2.13
CA VAL A 281 2.39 -8.71 2.17
C VAL A 281 1.69 -8.74 0.80
N ASN A 282 2.42 -8.48 -0.29
CA ASN A 282 1.83 -8.46 -1.64
C ASN A 282 1.34 -9.83 -2.13
N ASN A 283 1.78 -10.93 -1.51
CA ASN A 283 1.38 -12.30 -1.85
C ASN A 283 0.38 -12.90 -0.85
N SER A 284 -0.31 -12.07 -0.07
CA SER A 284 -1.30 -12.50 0.92
C SER A 284 -0.75 -13.46 1.99
N MET A 285 0.51 -13.26 2.39
CA MET A 285 1.21 -14.00 3.45
C MET A 285 1.51 -13.09 4.66
N PRO A 286 0.49 -12.53 5.34
CA PRO A 286 0.70 -11.51 6.36
C PRO A 286 1.31 -12.07 7.66
N ASN A 287 1.12 -13.37 7.95
CA ASN A 287 1.74 -14.01 9.13
C ASN A 287 3.26 -14.07 8.99
N GLU A 288 3.74 -14.45 7.81
CA GLU A 288 5.14 -14.52 7.45
C GLU A 288 5.78 -13.12 7.44
N ALA A 289 5.05 -12.11 6.94
CA ALA A 289 5.51 -10.72 7.00
C ALA A 289 5.72 -10.22 8.44
N VAL A 290 4.76 -10.47 9.34
CA VAL A 290 4.87 -10.10 10.75
C VAL A 290 5.98 -10.89 11.45
N SER A 291 6.09 -12.19 11.21
CA SER A 291 7.15 -13.03 11.78
C SER A 291 8.54 -12.54 11.35
N LEU A 292 8.72 -12.22 10.06
CA LEU A 292 9.97 -11.70 9.54
C LEU A 292 10.31 -10.32 10.13
N PHE A 293 9.32 -9.46 10.34
CA PHE A 293 9.53 -8.18 11.01
C PHE A 293 9.99 -8.34 12.47
N LEU A 294 9.40 -9.29 13.21
CA LEU A 294 9.84 -9.55 14.58
C LEU A 294 11.28 -10.07 14.63
N GLN A 295 11.68 -10.94 13.68
CA GLN A 295 13.07 -11.37 13.54
C GLN A 295 14.02 -10.21 13.20
N MET A 296 13.57 -9.27 12.36
CA MET A 296 14.33 -8.05 12.06
C MET A 296 14.56 -7.21 13.33
N GLU A 297 13.55 -7.04 14.18
CA GLU A 297 13.68 -6.33 15.47
C GLU A 297 14.62 -7.07 16.42
N GLU A 298 14.54 -8.41 16.49
CA GLU A 298 15.44 -9.25 17.30
C GLU A 298 16.92 -9.15 16.86
N CYS A 299 17.15 -8.96 15.56
CA CYS A 299 18.47 -8.67 15.01
C CYS A 299 18.99 -7.25 15.33
N GLY A 300 18.23 -6.45 16.09
CA GLY A 300 18.59 -5.08 16.48
C GLY A 300 18.44 -4.06 15.37
N MET A 301 17.79 -4.41 14.26
CA MET A 301 17.58 -3.51 13.12
C MET A 301 16.40 -2.59 13.40
N LYS A 302 16.61 -1.27 13.31
CA LYS A 302 15.53 -0.29 13.48
C LYS A 302 14.71 -0.18 12.19
N PRO A 303 13.38 -0.27 12.26
CA PRO A 303 12.52 -0.08 11.09
C PRO A 303 12.48 1.37 10.65
N ASP A 304 12.47 1.59 9.34
CA ASP A 304 12.27 2.91 8.76
C ASP A 304 10.82 3.10 8.29
N ALA A 305 10.52 4.28 7.73
CA ALA A 305 9.20 4.59 7.20
C ALA A 305 8.73 3.58 6.13
N VAL A 306 9.64 3.01 5.34
CA VAL A 306 9.32 2.02 4.29
C VAL A 306 8.99 0.67 4.93
N THR A 307 9.74 0.25 5.96
CA THR A 307 9.46 -0.97 6.72
C THR A 307 8.05 -0.92 7.28
N ILE A 308 7.71 0.17 7.98
CA ILE A 308 6.44 0.29 8.71
C ILE A 308 5.28 0.39 7.74
N ALA A 309 5.40 1.18 6.67
CA ALA A 309 4.35 1.29 5.67
C ALA A 309 4.09 -0.04 4.94
N SER A 310 5.13 -0.85 4.72
CA SER A 310 4.98 -2.17 4.09
C SER A 310 4.33 -3.20 5.03
N LEU A 311 4.53 -3.06 6.34
CA LEU A 311 4.02 -4.00 7.35
C LEU A 311 2.60 -3.70 7.85
N LEU A 312 2.21 -2.42 7.91
CA LEU A 312 0.89 -2.01 8.41
C LEU A 312 -0.29 -2.70 7.68
N PRO A 313 -0.28 -2.92 6.35
CA PRO A 313 -1.31 -3.69 5.67
C PRO A 313 -1.46 -5.12 6.21
N ALA A 314 -0.35 -5.82 6.50
CA ALA A 314 -0.39 -7.16 7.09
C ALA A 314 -0.99 -7.13 8.51
N CYS A 315 -0.73 -6.07 9.29
CA CYS A 315 -1.37 -5.89 10.59
C CYS A 315 -2.90 -5.73 10.43
N GLY A 316 -3.34 -4.98 9.42
CA GLY A 316 -4.76 -4.84 9.10
C GLY A 316 -5.40 -6.17 8.68
N ASP A 317 -4.76 -6.91 7.79
CA ASP A 317 -5.27 -8.18 7.27
C ASP A 317 -5.40 -9.23 8.39
N LEU A 318 -4.44 -9.29 9.32
CA LEU A 318 -4.49 -10.15 10.50
C LEU A 318 -5.37 -9.61 11.64
N SER A 319 -5.83 -8.35 11.55
CA SER A 319 -6.41 -7.62 12.68
C SER A 319 -5.49 -7.59 13.92
N ALA A 320 -4.17 -7.50 13.71
CA ALA A 320 -3.16 -7.37 14.76
C ALA A 320 -3.09 -5.92 15.27
N LEU A 321 -4.16 -5.48 15.95
CA LEU A 321 -4.33 -4.11 16.40
C LEU A 321 -3.26 -3.71 17.43
N PHE A 322 -2.83 -4.64 18.28
CA PHE A 322 -1.76 -4.36 19.25
C PHE A 322 -0.45 -3.97 18.55
N LEU A 323 -0.05 -4.75 17.55
CA LEU A 323 1.14 -4.46 16.75
C LEU A 323 0.98 -3.15 15.97
N GLY A 324 -0.17 -2.94 15.33
CA GLY A 324 -0.47 -1.69 14.62
C GLY A 324 -0.36 -0.44 15.50
N ARG A 325 -0.90 -0.49 16.72
CA ARG A 325 -0.78 0.61 17.70
C ARG A 325 0.66 0.79 18.20
N ARG A 326 1.43 -0.29 18.36
CA ARG A 326 2.86 -0.23 18.72
C ARG A 326 3.65 0.51 17.63
N LEU A 327 3.39 0.19 16.36
CA LEU A 327 4.00 0.86 15.21
C LEU A 327 3.57 2.32 15.10
N HIS A 328 2.29 2.64 15.32
CA HIS A 328 1.82 4.03 15.32
C HIS A 328 2.53 4.88 16.39
N LYS A 329 2.67 4.36 17.62
CA LYS A 329 3.45 5.03 18.67
C LYS A 329 4.92 5.20 18.30
N TYR A 330 5.50 4.24 17.59
CA TYR A 330 6.87 4.34 17.09
C TYR A 330 7.01 5.48 16.07
N ILE A 331 6.07 5.58 15.11
CA ILE A 331 6.01 6.66 14.11
C ILE A 331 5.98 8.04 14.78
N GLU A 332 5.16 8.21 15.83
CA GLU A 332 5.07 9.46 16.60
C GLU A 332 6.38 9.74 17.34
N LYS A 333 6.96 8.73 18.01
CA LYS A 333 8.19 8.89 18.81
C LYS A 333 9.41 9.24 17.97
N ASP A 334 9.52 8.67 16.77
CA ASP A 334 10.67 8.86 15.87
C ASP A 334 10.45 10.01 14.86
N ASN A 335 9.36 10.77 15.00
CA ASN A 335 9.01 11.91 14.15
C ASN A 335 9.01 11.59 12.66
N LEU A 336 8.44 10.43 12.27
CA LEU A 336 8.39 9.99 10.86
C LEU A 336 7.27 10.68 10.05
N LEU A 337 6.49 11.56 10.67
CA LEU A 337 5.42 12.34 10.05
C LEU A 337 5.83 13.81 9.84
N PRO A 338 5.31 14.50 8.81
CA PRO A 338 4.29 14.05 7.86
C PRO A 338 4.87 13.14 6.76
N ASN A 339 4.16 12.04 6.47
CA ASN A 339 4.50 11.13 5.38
C ASN A 339 3.20 10.48 4.88
N LEU A 340 2.73 10.92 3.71
CA LEU A 340 1.45 10.51 3.13
C LEU A 340 1.30 8.98 2.99
N LEU A 341 2.39 8.29 2.64
CA LEU A 341 2.41 6.84 2.47
C LEU A 341 2.23 6.11 3.83
N LEU A 342 2.87 6.60 4.89
CA LEU A 342 2.68 6.09 6.25
C LEU A 342 1.27 6.40 6.79
N GLU A 343 0.78 7.63 6.57
CA GLU A 343 -0.55 8.06 7.02
C GLU A 343 -1.67 7.24 6.35
N ASN A 344 -1.56 7.01 5.04
CA ASN A 344 -2.48 6.13 4.29
C ASN A 344 -2.42 4.68 4.81
N ALA A 345 -1.23 4.14 5.10
CA ALA A 345 -1.08 2.79 5.62
C ALA A 345 -1.63 2.63 7.05
N LEU A 346 -1.46 3.65 7.91
CA LEU A 346 -2.04 3.69 9.25
C LEU A 346 -3.57 3.69 9.20
N LEU A 347 -4.12 4.52 8.30
CA LEU A 347 -5.56 4.62 8.09
C LEU A 347 -6.14 3.27 7.64
N ASP A 348 -5.56 2.61 6.63
CA ASP A 348 -6.01 1.28 6.17
C ASP A 348 -5.91 0.23 7.29
N MET A 349 -4.80 0.23 8.04
CA MET A 349 -4.60 -0.69 9.15
C MET A 349 -5.68 -0.55 10.22
N TYR A 350 -5.95 0.68 10.71
CA TYR A 350 -7.00 0.91 11.71
C TYR A 350 -8.38 0.55 11.18
N ALA A 351 -8.69 0.91 9.93
CA ALA A 351 -9.94 0.54 9.28
C ALA A 351 -10.14 -0.98 9.23
N LYS A 352 -9.12 -1.74 8.80
CA LYS A 352 -9.16 -3.21 8.73
C LYS A 352 -9.12 -3.91 10.10
N CYS A 353 -8.73 -3.20 11.15
CA CYS A 353 -8.84 -3.67 12.55
C CYS A 353 -10.19 -3.28 13.20
N GLY A 354 -11.11 -2.67 12.45
CA GLY A 354 -12.42 -2.25 12.96
C GLY A 354 -12.37 -1.05 13.91
N CYS A 355 -11.28 -0.27 13.88
CA CYS A 355 -11.08 0.91 14.69
C CYS A 355 -11.36 2.17 13.86
N LEU A 356 -12.63 2.39 13.56
CA LEU A 356 -13.06 3.44 12.64
C LEU A 356 -12.78 4.85 13.17
N GLU A 357 -12.92 5.06 14.48
CA GLU A 357 -12.60 6.34 15.13
C GLU A 357 -11.11 6.67 15.03
N GLU A 358 -10.21 5.71 15.31
CA GLU A 358 -8.77 5.95 15.16
C GLU A 358 -8.36 6.14 13.69
N ALA A 359 -8.99 5.44 12.76
CA ALA A 359 -8.80 5.69 11.33
C ALA A 359 -9.24 7.11 10.95
N ARG A 360 -10.35 7.58 11.51
CA ARG A 360 -10.87 8.93 11.31
C ARG A 360 -9.94 10.00 11.89
N ASP A 361 -9.42 9.76 13.09
CA ASP A 361 -8.46 10.64 13.75
C ASP A 361 -7.18 10.81 12.92
N VAL A 362 -6.65 9.72 12.35
CA VAL A 362 -5.51 9.79 11.43
C VAL A 362 -5.89 10.63 10.22
N PHE A 363 -7.02 10.33 9.56
CA PHE A 363 -7.50 11.05 8.38
C PHE A 363 -7.65 12.55 8.62
N ASP A 364 -8.23 12.96 9.74
CA ASP A 364 -8.48 14.36 10.08
C ASP A 364 -7.19 15.13 10.40
N LYS A 365 -6.16 14.44 10.94
CA LYS A 365 -4.83 15.03 11.21
C LYS A 365 -3.95 15.19 9.97
N MET A 366 -4.24 14.49 8.86
CA MET A 366 -3.47 14.58 7.62
C MET A 366 -3.50 15.99 7.03
N LYS A 367 -2.32 16.55 6.74
CA LYS A 367 -2.19 17.88 6.12
C LYS A 367 -2.42 17.85 4.61
N LEU A 368 -1.99 16.77 3.96
CA LEU A 368 -2.20 16.51 2.55
C LEU A 368 -2.97 15.21 2.43
N ARG A 369 -3.98 15.19 1.58
CA ARG A 369 -4.80 14.00 1.31
C ARG A 369 -4.84 13.79 -0.19
N ASP A 370 -4.57 12.58 -0.62
CA ASP A 370 -4.72 12.16 -2.01
C ASP A 370 -6.00 11.33 -2.17
N VAL A 371 -6.29 10.93 -3.41
CA VAL A 371 -7.43 10.06 -3.72
C VAL A 371 -7.40 8.78 -2.84
N VAL A 372 -6.22 8.21 -2.59
CA VAL A 372 -6.06 7.02 -1.75
C VAL A 372 -6.54 7.27 -0.31
N SER A 373 -6.19 8.40 0.31
CA SER A 373 -6.67 8.75 1.65
C SER A 373 -8.19 8.75 1.73
N TRP A 374 -8.87 9.38 0.76
CA TRP A 374 -10.33 9.51 0.73
C TRP A 374 -11.01 8.17 0.47
N THR A 375 -10.56 7.43 -0.55
CA THR A 375 -11.13 6.13 -0.92
C THR A 375 -10.98 5.08 0.17
N SER A 376 -9.85 5.04 0.88
CA SER A 376 -9.65 4.15 2.04
C SER A 376 -10.64 4.46 3.17
N MET A 377 -10.85 5.75 3.49
CA MET A 377 -11.81 6.14 4.53
C MET A 377 -13.26 5.84 4.10
N MET A 378 -13.63 6.14 2.86
CA MET A 378 -14.96 5.80 2.31
C MET A 378 -15.23 4.30 2.35
N SER A 379 -14.24 3.49 1.98
CA SER A 379 -14.33 2.02 2.04
C SER A 379 -14.49 1.52 3.47
N ALA A 380 -13.83 2.16 4.44
CA ALA A 380 -13.96 1.85 5.87
C ALA A 380 -15.38 2.13 6.40
N TYR A 381 -15.94 3.29 6.05
CA TYR A 381 -17.33 3.64 6.38
C TYR A 381 -18.34 2.69 5.70
N GLY A 382 -18.15 2.40 4.41
CA GLY A 382 -18.99 1.46 3.66
C GLY A 382 -19.00 0.05 4.28
N LYS A 383 -17.82 -0.52 4.57
CA LYS A 383 -17.69 -1.81 5.26
C LYS A 383 -18.24 -1.79 6.68
N SER A 384 -18.33 -0.63 7.34
CA SER A 384 -18.92 -0.51 8.69
C SER A 384 -20.44 -0.32 8.67
N GLY A 385 -21.07 -0.23 7.49
CA GLY A 385 -22.51 0.07 7.34
C GLY A 385 -22.89 1.54 7.37
N GLN A 386 -21.91 2.42 7.50
CA GLN A 386 -22.09 3.87 7.56
C GLN A 386 -22.03 4.48 6.14
N GLY A 387 -22.88 3.98 5.24
CA GLY A 387 -22.82 4.36 3.81
C GLY A 387 -23.12 5.83 3.56
N TYR A 388 -23.99 6.46 4.37
CA TYR A 388 -24.25 7.90 4.29
C TYR A 388 -22.99 8.73 4.55
N ASP A 389 -22.18 8.35 5.55
CA ASP A 389 -20.91 9.03 5.85
C ASP A 389 -19.89 8.87 4.72
N ALA A 390 -19.85 7.70 4.08
CA ALA A 390 -19.01 7.47 2.90
C ALA A 390 -19.43 8.35 1.71
N VAL A 391 -20.73 8.49 1.46
CA VAL A 391 -21.29 9.37 0.42
C VAL A 391 -20.98 10.84 0.71
N ALA A 392 -21.11 11.26 1.98
CA ALA A 392 -20.75 12.61 2.41
C ALA A 392 -19.25 12.89 2.26
N LEU A 393 -18.39 11.90 2.54
CA LEU A 393 -16.96 11.99 2.29
C LEU A 393 -16.62 12.12 0.81
N PHE A 394 -17.32 11.40 -0.07
CA PHE A 394 -17.13 11.55 -1.52
C PHE A 394 -17.43 12.98 -1.97
N ALA A 395 -18.54 13.58 -1.49
CA ALA A 395 -18.84 14.99 -1.78
C ALA A 395 -17.72 15.93 -1.29
N LYS A 396 -17.21 15.74 -0.07
CA LYS A 396 -16.08 16.53 0.47
C LYS A 396 -14.79 16.34 -0.33
N MET A 397 -14.54 15.15 -0.86
CA MET A 397 -13.41 14.90 -1.75
C MET A 397 -13.53 15.74 -3.03
N LEU A 398 -14.72 15.81 -3.64
CA LEU A 398 -14.97 16.66 -4.80
C LEU A 398 -14.78 18.14 -4.48
N ASP A 399 -15.28 18.61 -3.33
CA ASP A 399 -15.12 19.98 -2.87
C ASP A 399 -13.64 20.37 -2.64
N SER A 400 -12.78 19.38 -2.37
CA SER A 400 -11.33 19.59 -2.25
C SER A 400 -10.60 19.77 -3.58
N GLY A 401 -11.31 19.70 -4.71
CA GLY A 401 -10.75 19.87 -6.06
C GLY A 401 -10.04 18.63 -6.60
N LEU A 402 -10.18 17.46 -5.94
CA LEU A 402 -9.65 16.20 -6.42
C LEU A 402 -10.60 15.57 -7.43
N ASN A 403 -10.04 15.11 -8.56
CA ASN A 403 -10.81 14.35 -9.54
C ASN A 403 -10.98 12.90 -9.05
N PRO A 404 -12.22 12.39 -8.99
CA PRO A 404 -12.45 10.99 -8.64
C PRO A 404 -11.93 10.08 -9.74
N ASP A 405 -11.36 8.96 -9.34
CA ASP A 405 -10.91 7.90 -10.23
C ASP A 405 -11.87 6.70 -10.16
N SER A 406 -11.56 5.65 -10.92
CA SER A 406 -12.35 4.42 -10.91
C SER A 406 -12.43 3.78 -9.51
N ILE A 407 -11.36 3.84 -8.70
CA ILE A 407 -11.37 3.27 -7.34
C ILE A 407 -12.33 4.05 -6.45
N SER A 408 -12.36 5.38 -6.59
CA SER A 408 -13.27 6.26 -5.86
C SER A 408 -14.74 5.90 -6.08
N PHE A 409 -15.09 5.59 -7.34
CA PHE A 409 -16.44 5.14 -7.67
C PHE A 409 -16.74 3.73 -7.14
N VAL A 410 -15.78 2.79 -7.18
CA VAL A 410 -15.96 1.48 -6.52
C VAL A 410 -16.22 1.66 -5.01
N SER A 411 -15.46 2.52 -4.32
CA SER A 411 -15.63 2.79 -2.90
C SER A 411 -17.01 3.38 -2.56
N VAL A 412 -17.51 4.36 -3.33
CA VAL A 412 -18.84 4.95 -3.07
C VAL A 412 -19.98 3.99 -3.44
N LEU A 413 -19.85 3.22 -4.53
CA LEU A 413 -20.85 2.24 -4.94
C LEU A 413 -20.94 1.07 -3.96
N SER A 414 -19.80 0.56 -3.47
CA SER A 414 -19.77 -0.46 -2.42
C SER A 414 -20.41 0.06 -1.13
N ALA A 415 -20.16 1.31 -0.74
CA ALA A 415 -20.82 1.92 0.40
C ALA A 415 -22.34 2.07 0.22
N CYS A 416 -22.79 2.44 -0.99
CA CYS A 416 -24.21 2.46 -1.34
C CYS A 416 -24.83 1.06 -1.23
N SER A 417 -24.13 0.02 -1.71
CA SER A 417 -24.57 -1.38 -1.60
C SER A 417 -24.76 -1.81 -0.14
N HIS A 418 -23.79 -1.53 0.74
CA HIS A 418 -23.87 -1.94 2.14
C HIS A 418 -24.86 -1.15 3.01
N ALA A 419 -25.33 0.00 2.53
CA ALA A 419 -26.31 0.85 3.21
C ALA A 419 -27.68 0.90 2.50
N GLY A 420 -27.85 0.17 1.39
CA GLY A 420 -29.12 0.12 0.65
C GLY A 420 -29.48 1.42 -0.08
N LEU A 421 -28.49 2.23 -0.45
CA LEU A 421 -28.69 3.52 -1.13
C LEU A 421 -28.86 3.34 -2.64
N LEU A 422 -29.96 2.70 -3.04
CA LEU A 422 -30.21 2.28 -4.43
C LEU A 422 -30.14 3.45 -5.42
N GLU A 423 -30.88 4.52 -5.15
CA GLU A 423 -30.96 5.70 -6.04
C GLU A 423 -29.62 6.42 -6.16
N GLN A 424 -28.91 6.58 -5.05
CA GLN A 424 -27.57 7.18 -5.04
C GLN A 424 -26.57 6.31 -5.82
N GLY A 425 -26.63 4.98 -5.66
CA GLY A 425 -25.79 4.05 -6.41
C GLY A 425 -26.01 4.15 -7.93
N ARG A 426 -27.27 4.15 -8.39
CA ARG A 426 -27.61 4.38 -9.81
C ARG A 426 -27.07 5.70 -10.32
N ARG A 427 -27.27 6.78 -9.56
CA ARG A 427 -26.80 8.12 -9.91
C ARG A 427 -25.28 8.17 -10.04
N TYR A 428 -24.54 7.58 -9.10
CA TYR A 428 -23.07 7.58 -9.15
C TYR A 428 -22.54 6.75 -10.31
N PHE A 429 -23.14 5.59 -10.60
CA PHE A 429 -22.75 4.78 -11.76
C PHE A 429 -22.94 5.53 -13.07
N HIS A 430 -24.04 6.28 -13.21
CA HIS A 430 -24.31 7.10 -14.38
C HIS A 430 -23.34 8.28 -14.51
N ILE A 431 -23.17 9.08 -13.45
CA ILE A 431 -22.26 10.24 -13.42
C ILE A 431 -20.80 9.83 -13.72
N MET A 432 -20.37 8.66 -13.23
CA MET A 432 -19.04 8.09 -13.54
C MET A 432 -18.80 8.00 -15.05
N THR A 433 -19.79 7.50 -15.79
CA THR A 433 -19.69 7.30 -17.25
C THR A 433 -19.88 8.59 -18.03
N GLU A 434 -20.89 9.40 -17.70
CA GLU A 434 -21.26 10.55 -18.51
C GLU A 434 -20.40 11.79 -18.24
N GLN A 435 -20.16 12.10 -16.96
CA GLN A 435 -19.46 13.33 -16.56
C GLN A 435 -17.96 13.10 -16.47
N TYR A 436 -17.54 12.01 -15.82
CA TYR A 436 -16.12 11.72 -15.59
C TYR A 436 -15.50 10.87 -16.70
N ARG A 437 -16.29 10.35 -17.65
CA ARG A 437 -15.83 9.52 -18.78
C ARG A 437 -14.99 8.31 -18.33
N ILE A 438 -15.29 7.78 -17.14
CA ILE A 438 -14.62 6.60 -16.60
C ILE A 438 -15.35 5.37 -17.15
N VAL A 439 -14.62 4.51 -17.85
CA VAL A 439 -15.16 3.26 -18.38
C VAL A 439 -15.44 2.29 -17.22
N PRO A 440 -16.67 1.78 -17.06
CA PRO A 440 -16.99 0.82 -16.03
C PRO A 440 -16.17 -0.47 -16.19
N ARG A 441 -15.40 -0.80 -15.15
CA ARG A 441 -14.74 -2.10 -14.97
C ARG A 441 -15.60 -3.07 -14.17
N ILE A 442 -15.20 -4.34 -14.15
CA ILE A 442 -15.92 -5.45 -13.49
C ILE A 442 -16.21 -5.18 -12.01
N GLU A 443 -15.36 -4.42 -11.30
CA GLU A 443 -15.56 -4.07 -9.90
C GLU A 443 -16.80 -3.19 -9.70
N HIS A 444 -17.06 -2.23 -10.60
CA HIS A 444 -18.25 -1.38 -10.52
C HIS A 444 -19.53 -2.18 -10.80
N PHE A 445 -19.49 -3.08 -11.79
CA PHE A 445 -20.60 -3.97 -12.07
C PHE A 445 -20.89 -4.89 -10.89
N ALA A 446 -19.85 -5.46 -10.26
CA ALA A 446 -20.01 -6.26 -9.05
C ALA A 446 -20.68 -5.48 -7.91
N CYS A 447 -20.29 -4.22 -7.68
CA CYS A 447 -20.94 -3.36 -6.68
C CYS A 447 -22.41 -3.09 -7.01
N MET A 448 -22.75 -2.84 -8.29
CA MET A 448 -24.14 -2.61 -8.72
C MET A 448 -25.01 -3.86 -8.60
N VAL A 449 -24.48 -5.03 -8.96
CA VAL A 449 -25.18 -6.32 -8.81
C VAL A 449 -25.41 -6.63 -7.32
N ASP A 450 -24.42 -6.39 -6.47
CA ASP A 450 -24.59 -6.53 -5.01
C ASP A 450 -25.64 -5.55 -4.47
N LEU A 451 -25.65 -4.29 -4.96
CA LEU A 451 -26.65 -3.28 -4.58
C LEU A 451 -28.07 -3.70 -4.98
N PHE A 452 -28.30 -4.08 -6.23
CA PHE A 452 -29.60 -4.57 -6.71
C PHE A 452 -30.04 -5.83 -5.98
N GLY A 453 -29.10 -6.77 -5.81
CA GLY A 453 -29.33 -8.02 -5.11
C GLY A 453 -29.77 -7.82 -3.66
N ARG A 454 -29.13 -6.90 -2.92
CA ARG A 454 -29.52 -6.56 -1.53
C ARG A 454 -30.82 -5.76 -1.45
N ALA A 455 -31.13 -4.95 -2.46
CA ALA A 455 -32.38 -4.21 -2.55
C ALA A 455 -33.59 -5.11 -2.86
N GLY A 456 -33.37 -6.37 -3.25
CA GLY A 456 -34.41 -7.30 -3.67
C GLY A 456 -34.73 -7.29 -5.16
N GLU A 457 -34.05 -6.44 -5.93
CA GLU A 457 -34.20 -6.30 -7.38
C GLU A 457 -33.38 -7.37 -8.14
N VAL A 458 -33.60 -8.65 -7.80
CA VAL A 458 -32.79 -9.78 -8.31
C VAL A 458 -32.93 -9.95 -9.83
N GLU A 459 -34.13 -9.74 -10.38
CA GLU A 459 -34.38 -9.79 -11.83
C GLU A 459 -33.58 -8.72 -12.57
N GLU A 460 -33.56 -7.51 -12.02
CA GLU A 460 -32.80 -6.40 -12.59
C GLU A 460 -31.30 -6.67 -12.48
N ALA A 461 -30.83 -7.20 -11.36
CA ALA A 461 -29.44 -7.62 -11.19
C ALA A 461 -29.02 -8.62 -12.27
N TYR A 462 -29.87 -9.60 -12.57
CA TYR A 462 -29.61 -10.59 -13.62
C TYR A 462 -29.65 -9.98 -15.04
N SER A 463 -30.62 -9.10 -15.31
CA SER A 463 -30.66 -8.35 -16.57
C SER A 463 -29.42 -7.47 -16.75
N PHE A 464 -28.95 -6.83 -15.68
CA PHE A 464 -27.76 -5.99 -15.69
C PHE A 464 -26.49 -6.78 -16.01
N ILE A 465 -26.37 -8.01 -15.49
CA ILE A 465 -25.27 -8.92 -15.83
C ILE A 465 -25.26 -9.26 -17.33
N LYS A 466 -26.43 -9.50 -17.93
CA LYS A 466 -26.53 -9.78 -19.38
C LYS A 466 -26.11 -8.61 -20.27
N GLN A 467 -26.16 -7.38 -19.74
CA GLN A 467 -25.79 -6.16 -20.46
C GLN A 467 -24.32 -5.79 -20.28
N MET A 468 -23.56 -6.56 -19.49
CA MET A 468 -22.15 -6.29 -19.25
C MET A 468 -21.34 -6.40 -20.56
N PRO A 469 -20.44 -5.44 -20.85
CA PRO A 469 -19.58 -5.50 -22.03
C PRO A 469 -18.39 -6.46 -21.87
N MET A 470 -18.30 -7.16 -20.74
CA MET A 470 -17.26 -8.13 -20.41
C MET A 470 -17.84 -9.36 -19.71
N GLU A 471 -17.10 -10.47 -19.77
CA GLU A 471 -17.45 -11.71 -19.08
C GLU A 471 -17.54 -11.51 -17.55
N PRO A 472 -18.65 -11.90 -16.90
CA PRO A 472 -18.79 -11.76 -15.45
C PRO A 472 -17.89 -12.76 -14.69
N ASN A 473 -17.26 -12.29 -13.62
CA ASN A 473 -16.36 -13.09 -12.80
C ASN A 473 -17.08 -13.72 -11.60
N GLU A 474 -16.32 -14.47 -10.80
CA GLU A 474 -16.77 -15.12 -9.58
C GLU A 474 -17.48 -14.15 -8.60
N ARG A 475 -17.02 -12.89 -8.48
CA ARG A 475 -17.62 -11.91 -7.56
C ARG A 475 -19.03 -11.50 -7.98
N VAL A 476 -19.24 -11.30 -9.28
CA VAL A 476 -20.54 -10.88 -9.83
C VAL A 476 -21.58 -11.98 -9.63
N TRP A 477 -21.27 -13.21 -10.05
CA TRP A 477 -22.17 -14.34 -9.88
C TRP A 477 -22.38 -14.72 -8.41
N GLY A 478 -21.34 -14.59 -7.58
CA GLY A 478 -21.43 -14.83 -6.14
C GLY A 478 -22.37 -13.85 -5.44
N ALA A 479 -22.34 -12.56 -5.82
CA ALA A 479 -23.29 -11.56 -5.32
C ALA A 479 -24.74 -11.89 -5.72
N LEU A 480 -24.98 -12.28 -6.97
CA LEU A 480 -26.30 -12.69 -7.44
C LEU A 480 -26.81 -13.94 -6.71
N LEU A 481 -25.98 -14.99 -6.58
CA LEU A 481 -26.36 -16.22 -5.88
C LEU A 481 -26.71 -15.94 -4.40
N SER A 482 -25.95 -15.06 -3.75
CA SER A 482 -26.23 -14.60 -2.38
C SER A 482 -27.59 -13.89 -2.29
N ALA A 483 -27.92 -13.01 -3.24
CA ALA A 483 -29.21 -12.33 -3.31
C ALA A 483 -30.37 -13.31 -3.54
N CYS A 484 -30.20 -14.28 -4.46
CA CYS A 484 -31.18 -15.33 -4.71
C CYS A 484 -31.52 -16.15 -3.46
N ARG A 485 -30.53 -16.43 -2.60
CA ARG A 485 -30.74 -17.09 -1.31
C ARG A 485 -31.58 -16.25 -0.34
N VAL A 486 -31.32 -14.95 -0.27
CA VAL A 486 -32.03 -14.03 0.63
C VAL A 486 -33.49 -13.88 0.17
N HIS A 487 -33.71 -13.60 -1.11
CA HIS A 487 -35.02 -13.30 -1.70
C HIS A 487 -35.75 -14.53 -2.26
N SER A 488 -35.23 -15.74 -2.04
CA SER A 488 -35.85 -17.02 -2.46
C SER A 488 -36.10 -17.14 -3.97
N LYS A 489 -35.22 -16.56 -4.81
CA LYS A 489 -35.30 -16.61 -6.28
C LYS A 489 -34.51 -17.81 -6.82
N MET A 490 -35.17 -18.96 -6.92
CA MET A 490 -34.50 -20.24 -7.21
C MET A 490 -34.01 -20.35 -8.66
N ASP A 491 -34.84 -19.97 -9.63
CA ASP A 491 -34.56 -19.99 -11.06
C ASP A 491 -33.25 -19.29 -11.44
N ILE A 492 -33.10 -18.03 -11.03
CA ILE A 492 -31.87 -17.25 -11.25
C ILE A 492 -30.70 -17.81 -10.42
N GLY A 493 -30.99 -18.30 -9.21
CA GLY A 493 -29.98 -18.91 -8.33
C GLY A 493 -29.32 -20.13 -8.95
N LEU A 494 -30.06 -20.96 -9.69
CA LEU A 494 -29.52 -22.12 -10.40
C LEU A 494 -28.57 -21.71 -11.52
N ILE A 495 -28.93 -20.68 -12.29
CA ILE A 495 -28.08 -20.13 -13.35
C ILE A 495 -26.78 -19.59 -12.77
N ALA A 496 -26.88 -18.79 -11.70
CA ALA A 496 -25.71 -18.22 -11.03
C ALA A 496 -24.78 -19.32 -10.49
N ALA A 497 -25.33 -20.37 -9.89
CA ALA A 497 -24.55 -21.49 -9.37
C ALA A 497 -23.83 -22.28 -10.49
N ASP A 498 -24.49 -22.52 -11.62
CA ASP A 498 -23.86 -23.23 -12.75
C ASP A 498 -22.67 -22.44 -13.32
N CYS A 499 -22.83 -21.13 -13.54
CA CYS A 499 -21.74 -20.25 -13.94
C CYS A 499 -20.57 -20.28 -12.93
N LEU A 500 -20.86 -20.26 -11.63
CA LEU A 500 -19.85 -20.34 -10.58
C LEU A 500 -19.11 -21.68 -10.54
N PHE A 501 -19.80 -22.79 -10.83
CA PHE A 501 -19.16 -24.11 -10.89
C PHE A 501 -18.24 -24.25 -12.09
N GLN A 502 -18.52 -23.58 -13.21
CA GLN A 502 -17.63 -23.51 -14.36
C GLN A 502 -16.40 -22.65 -14.07
N LEU A 503 -16.57 -21.50 -13.40
CA LEU A 503 -15.49 -20.56 -13.09
C LEU A 503 -14.59 -21.04 -11.94
N ALA A 504 -15.17 -21.59 -10.88
CA ALA A 504 -14.46 -21.94 -9.64
C ALA A 504 -14.96 -23.29 -9.06
N PRO A 505 -14.72 -24.42 -9.76
CA PRO A 505 -15.32 -25.72 -9.42
C PRO A 505 -14.96 -26.25 -8.03
N LYS A 506 -13.83 -25.80 -7.46
CA LYS A 506 -13.32 -26.26 -6.15
C LYS A 506 -13.81 -25.41 -4.98
N GLN A 507 -14.50 -24.29 -5.22
CA GLN A 507 -14.86 -23.35 -4.17
C GLN A 507 -16.09 -23.84 -3.39
N SER A 508 -15.88 -24.28 -2.15
CA SER A 508 -16.93 -24.92 -1.33
C SER A 508 -18.13 -24.02 -1.01
N GLY A 509 -17.92 -22.69 -0.95
CA GLY A 509 -18.94 -21.71 -0.59
C GLY A 509 -20.16 -21.73 -1.51
N TYR A 510 -19.98 -21.92 -2.82
CA TYR A 510 -21.08 -21.89 -3.80
C TYR A 510 -22.00 -23.11 -3.68
N TYR A 511 -21.41 -24.28 -3.43
CA TYR A 511 -22.18 -25.50 -3.16
C TYR A 511 -22.99 -25.36 -1.87
N VAL A 512 -22.42 -24.73 -0.83
CA VAL A 512 -23.13 -24.48 0.43
C VAL A 512 -24.28 -23.49 0.20
N LEU A 513 -24.08 -22.41 -0.56
CA LEU A 513 -25.13 -21.45 -0.89
C LEU A 513 -26.27 -22.10 -1.69
N LEU A 514 -25.95 -22.89 -2.72
CA LEU A 514 -26.94 -23.61 -3.50
C LEU A 514 -27.69 -24.65 -2.66
N SER A 515 -26.98 -25.41 -1.82
CA SER A 515 -27.59 -26.34 -0.87
C SER A 515 -28.55 -25.63 0.08
N ASN A 516 -28.25 -24.41 0.51
CA ASN A 516 -29.14 -23.62 1.37
C ASN A 516 -30.38 -23.14 0.62
N ILE A 517 -30.25 -22.79 -0.68
CA ILE A 517 -31.40 -22.45 -1.54
C ILE A 517 -32.35 -23.65 -1.65
N TYR A 518 -31.81 -24.85 -1.93
CA TYR A 518 -32.63 -26.08 -1.97
C TYR A 518 -33.27 -26.40 -0.62
N ALA A 519 -32.54 -26.26 0.49
CA ALA A 519 -33.06 -26.52 1.83
C ALA A 519 -34.24 -25.58 2.16
N LYS A 520 -34.12 -24.28 1.84
CA LYS A 520 -35.19 -23.29 2.04
C LYS A 520 -36.45 -23.59 1.20
N ALA A 521 -36.27 -24.22 0.03
CA ALA A 521 -37.35 -24.68 -0.83
C ALA A 521 -37.90 -26.08 -0.46
N GLY A 522 -37.38 -26.73 0.60
CA GLY A 522 -37.76 -28.09 0.99
C GLY A 522 -37.29 -29.22 0.06
N MET A 523 -36.38 -28.91 -0.88
CA MET A 523 -35.88 -29.85 -1.90
C MET A 523 -34.69 -30.68 -1.39
N TRP A 524 -34.95 -31.56 -0.42
CA TRP A 524 -33.89 -32.32 0.28
C TRP A 524 -33.13 -33.32 -0.61
N LYS A 525 -33.78 -33.85 -1.66
CA LYS A 525 -33.11 -34.71 -2.63
C LYS A 525 -31.97 -33.97 -3.34
N ASP A 526 -32.20 -32.72 -3.70
CA ASP A 526 -31.21 -31.88 -4.37
C ASP A 526 -30.11 -31.41 -3.41
N VAL A 527 -30.44 -31.17 -2.14
CA VAL A 527 -29.44 -30.98 -1.07
C VAL A 527 -28.48 -32.19 -1.01
N MET A 528 -29.01 -33.41 -1.02
CA MET A 528 -28.18 -34.61 -1.02
C MET A 528 -27.36 -34.75 -2.30
N ASN A 529 -27.93 -34.41 -3.47
CA ASN A 529 -27.20 -34.41 -4.75
C ASN A 529 -25.99 -33.47 -4.71
N VAL A 530 -26.17 -32.23 -4.20
CA VAL A 530 -25.08 -31.26 -4.04
C VAL A 530 -24.01 -31.78 -3.09
N ARG A 531 -24.39 -32.34 -1.93
CA ARG A 531 -23.44 -32.93 -0.97
C ARG A 531 -22.66 -34.10 -1.56
N ASN A 532 -23.31 -34.95 -2.36
CA ASN A 532 -22.66 -36.07 -3.04
C ASN A 532 -21.71 -35.58 -4.14
N ALA A 533 -22.07 -34.54 -4.89
CA ALA A 533 -21.19 -33.90 -5.85
C ALA A 533 -19.93 -33.33 -5.16
N MET A 534 -20.08 -32.63 -4.03
CA MET A 534 -18.94 -32.14 -3.24
C MET A 534 -18.01 -33.29 -2.79
N LYS A 535 -18.57 -34.40 -2.30
CA LYS A 535 -17.79 -35.59 -1.92
C LYS A 535 -17.04 -36.19 -3.10
N LYS A 536 -17.69 -36.32 -4.27
CA LYS A 536 -17.10 -36.87 -5.50
C LYS A 536 -15.92 -36.03 -6.01
N ILE A 537 -16.01 -34.71 -5.90
CA ILE A 537 -14.96 -33.76 -6.32
C ILE A 537 -13.86 -33.62 -5.24
N GLY A 538 -14.10 -34.12 -4.03
CA GLY A 538 -13.17 -34.01 -2.89
C GLY A 538 -13.20 -32.65 -2.20
N ILE A 539 -14.29 -31.89 -2.35
CA ILE A 539 -14.44 -30.56 -1.74
C ILE A 539 -14.82 -30.72 -0.27
N LYS A 540 -14.00 -30.14 0.61
CA LYS A 540 -14.28 -30.08 2.06
C LYS A 540 -14.84 -28.71 2.43
N LYS A 541 -15.83 -28.70 3.31
CA LYS A 541 -16.38 -27.46 3.88
C LYS A 541 -15.33 -26.80 4.76
N VAL A 542 -15.07 -25.51 4.54
CA VAL A 542 -14.20 -24.71 5.42
C VAL A 542 -14.92 -24.53 6.78
N PRO A 543 -14.30 -24.91 7.90
CA PRO A 543 -14.90 -24.68 9.22
C PRO A 543 -14.93 -23.18 9.55
N GLY A 544 -15.98 -22.77 10.25
CA GLY A 544 -16.08 -21.41 10.78
C GLY A 544 -15.17 -21.24 11.98
N ILE A 545 -14.29 -20.25 11.93
CA ILE A 545 -13.29 -19.94 12.96
C ILE A 545 -13.44 -18.49 13.37
N SER A 546 -13.52 -18.27 14.68
CA SER A 546 -13.54 -16.93 15.28
C SER A 546 -12.28 -16.70 16.11
N ASN A 547 -11.62 -15.56 15.90
CA ASN A 547 -10.40 -15.19 16.62
C ASN A 547 -10.62 -13.96 17.50
N VAL A 548 -9.91 -13.91 18.63
CA VAL A 548 -9.83 -12.78 19.55
C VAL A 548 -8.38 -12.47 19.86
N GLU A 549 -7.96 -11.22 19.69
CA GLU A 549 -6.63 -10.77 20.13
C GLU A 549 -6.71 -10.20 21.56
N LEU A 550 -5.99 -10.80 22.50
CA LEU A 550 -5.83 -10.29 23.87
C LEU A 550 -4.36 -10.22 24.24
N LYS A 551 -3.90 -9.03 24.67
CA LYS A 551 -2.52 -8.79 25.12
C LYS A 551 -1.44 -9.24 24.11
N GLY A 552 -1.73 -9.14 22.81
CA GLY A 552 -0.83 -9.54 21.72
C GLY A 552 -0.83 -11.04 21.41
N GLN A 553 -1.73 -11.83 22.01
CA GLN A 553 -1.95 -13.23 21.69
C GLN A 553 -3.30 -13.42 20.99
N VAL A 554 -3.32 -14.20 19.91
CA VAL A 554 -4.54 -14.57 19.20
C VAL A 554 -5.08 -15.88 19.77
N HIS A 555 -6.33 -15.85 20.23
CA HIS A 555 -7.09 -17.00 20.69
C HIS A 555 -8.11 -17.38 19.62
N THR A 556 -8.07 -18.64 19.21
CA THR A 556 -8.86 -19.19 18.10
C THR A 556 -9.91 -20.14 18.63
N PHE A 557 -11.16 -19.98 18.18
CA PHE A 557 -12.29 -20.81 18.59
C PHE A 557 -12.97 -21.45 17.37
N LEU A 558 -13.24 -22.74 17.49
CA LEU A 558 -14.10 -23.51 16.59
C LEU A 558 -15.49 -23.72 17.22
N ALA A 559 -16.49 -24.04 16.40
CA ALA A 559 -17.79 -24.44 16.94
C ALA A 559 -17.63 -25.74 17.76
N GLY A 560 -18.16 -25.75 18.98
CA GLY A 560 -18.00 -26.90 19.89
C GLY A 560 -16.63 -27.03 20.54
N ASP A 561 -15.75 -26.04 20.45
CA ASP A 561 -14.38 -26.15 20.97
C ASP A 561 -14.35 -26.32 22.49
N GLN A 562 -13.63 -27.35 22.96
CA GLN A 562 -13.40 -27.66 24.37
C GLN A 562 -11.91 -27.73 24.73
N TYR A 563 -11.01 -27.48 23.76
CA TYR A 563 -9.56 -27.60 23.96
C TYR A 563 -8.95 -26.36 24.64
N HIS A 564 -9.67 -25.23 24.64
CA HIS A 564 -9.19 -24.01 25.27
C HIS A 564 -9.05 -24.20 26.81
N PRO A 565 -7.96 -23.72 27.46
CA PRO A 565 -7.75 -23.92 28.90
C PRO A 565 -8.87 -23.38 29.80
N GLN A 566 -9.60 -22.37 29.33
CA GLN A 566 -10.76 -21.77 30.02
C GLN A 566 -12.12 -22.31 29.53
N ALA A 567 -12.16 -23.41 28.77
CA ALA A 567 -13.39 -23.92 28.17
C ALA A 567 -14.53 -24.02 29.19
N LYS A 568 -14.31 -24.66 30.33
CA LYS A 568 -15.35 -24.81 31.37
C LYS A 568 -16.01 -23.49 31.76
N SER A 569 -15.22 -22.46 32.09
CA SER A 569 -15.73 -21.14 32.46
C SER A 569 -16.42 -20.42 31.29
N ILE A 570 -15.97 -20.64 30.06
CA ILE A 570 -16.60 -20.09 28.86
C ILE A 570 -18.01 -20.68 28.68
N TYR A 571 -18.17 -22.00 28.83
CA TYR A 571 -19.48 -22.63 28.70
C TYR A 571 -20.44 -22.23 29.84
N GLU A 572 -19.96 -22.17 31.08
CA GLU A 572 -20.77 -21.72 32.23
C GLU A 572 -21.32 -20.30 32.02
N GLU A 573 -20.49 -19.36 31.57
CA GLU A 573 -20.93 -17.99 31.29
C GLU A 573 -21.81 -17.89 30.02
N LEU A 574 -21.55 -18.74 29.02
CA LEU A 574 -22.39 -18.82 27.82
C LEU A 574 -23.81 -19.27 28.18
N ASP A 575 -23.97 -20.27 29.05
CA ASP A 575 -25.28 -20.75 29.48
C ASP A 575 -26.07 -19.65 30.21
N LEU A 576 -25.41 -18.87 31.08
CA LEU A 576 -26.00 -17.71 31.74
C LEU A 576 -26.45 -16.64 30.74
N LEU A 577 -25.62 -16.36 29.73
CA LEU A 577 -25.97 -15.40 28.68
C LEU A 577 -27.13 -15.90 27.81
N VAL A 578 -27.16 -17.19 27.46
CA VAL A 578 -28.28 -17.79 26.71
C VAL A 578 -29.58 -17.69 27.50
N GLY A 579 -29.56 -17.93 28.81
CA GLY A 579 -30.71 -17.70 29.69
C GLY A 579 -31.23 -16.25 29.61
N LYS A 580 -30.35 -15.27 29.82
CA LYS A 580 -30.68 -13.84 29.72
C LYS A 580 -31.16 -13.42 28.32
N MET A 581 -30.59 -14.02 27.26
CA MET A 581 -31.05 -13.79 25.89
C MET A 581 -32.47 -14.30 25.68
N LYS A 582 -32.81 -15.50 26.20
CA LYS A 582 -34.16 -16.05 26.13
C LYS A 582 -35.18 -15.17 26.86
N GLU A 583 -34.83 -14.60 28.01
CA GLU A 583 -35.66 -13.61 28.73
C GLU A 583 -35.94 -12.34 27.89
N LEU A 584 -35.00 -11.97 27.02
CA LEU A 584 -35.15 -10.85 26.07
C LEU A 584 -35.83 -11.25 24.74
N GLY A 585 -36.37 -12.47 24.64
CA GLY A 585 -37.09 -12.96 23.46
C GLY A 585 -36.22 -13.58 22.37
N TYR A 586 -35.01 -14.06 22.70
CA TYR A 586 -34.18 -14.80 21.75
C TYR A 586 -34.79 -16.16 21.39
N ILE A 587 -34.97 -16.39 20.10
CA ILE A 587 -35.42 -17.67 19.53
C ILE A 587 -34.35 -18.14 18.53
N PRO A 588 -33.71 -19.31 18.74
CA PRO A 588 -32.71 -19.84 17.83
C PRO A 588 -33.27 -20.10 16.42
N GLN A 589 -32.56 -19.66 15.38
CA GLN A 589 -32.99 -19.86 13.99
C GLN A 589 -32.60 -21.26 13.47
N THR A 590 -33.47 -22.26 13.68
CA THR A 590 -33.20 -23.66 13.33
C THR A 590 -33.46 -24.03 11.86
N GLU A 591 -34.06 -23.14 11.06
CA GLU A 591 -34.44 -23.37 9.65
C GLU A 591 -33.27 -23.74 8.72
N SER A 592 -32.04 -23.42 9.11
CA SER A 592 -30.81 -23.71 8.34
C SER A 592 -29.93 -24.81 8.93
N ALA A 593 -30.35 -25.44 10.04
CA ALA A 593 -29.61 -26.51 10.71
C ALA A 593 -29.95 -27.89 10.10
N LEU A 594 -29.02 -28.85 10.26
CA LEU A 594 -29.13 -30.21 9.74
C LEU A 594 -30.47 -30.86 10.12
N HIS A 595 -31.19 -31.46 9.16
CA HIS A 595 -32.51 -32.05 9.40
C HIS A 595 -32.45 -33.34 10.24
N ASP A 596 -31.31 -34.04 10.25
CA ASP A 596 -31.14 -35.36 10.88
C ASP A 596 -30.86 -35.30 12.39
N VAL A 597 -31.16 -34.17 13.05
CA VAL A 597 -30.92 -33.96 14.49
C VAL A 597 -32.18 -33.37 15.12
N GLU A 598 -32.49 -33.72 16.37
CA GLU A 598 -33.67 -33.20 17.08
C GLU A 598 -33.62 -31.67 17.20
N VAL A 599 -34.77 -31.02 17.41
CA VAL A 599 -34.83 -29.54 17.48
C VAL A 599 -33.96 -29.03 18.63
N GLU A 600 -33.97 -29.73 19.77
CA GLU A 600 -33.10 -29.46 20.92
C GLU A 600 -31.60 -29.55 20.57
N ASP A 601 -31.20 -30.53 19.74
CA ASP A 601 -29.81 -30.68 19.31
C ASP A 601 -29.38 -29.59 18.32
N LYS A 602 -30.30 -29.13 17.46
CA LYS A 602 -30.06 -27.97 16.57
C LYS A 602 -29.86 -26.69 17.38
N GLU A 603 -30.64 -26.48 18.43
CA GLU A 603 -30.45 -25.36 19.36
C GLU A 603 -29.12 -25.45 20.10
N CYS A 604 -28.74 -26.64 20.59
CA CYS A 604 -27.44 -26.89 21.21
C CYS A 604 -26.28 -26.58 20.26
N HIS A 605 -26.36 -26.99 18.99
CA HIS A 605 -25.33 -26.68 18.00
C HIS A 605 -25.22 -25.19 17.69
N LEU A 606 -26.34 -24.46 17.64
CA LEU A 606 -26.37 -23.01 17.42
C LEU A 606 -25.85 -22.22 18.62
N ALA A 607 -26.06 -22.72 19.85
CA ALA A 607 -25.56 -22.10 21.06
C ALA A 607 -24.02 -22.06 21.08
N ILE A 608 -23.36 -23.09 20.53
CA ILE A 608 -21.91 -23.29 20.65
C ILE A 608 -21.17 -22.85 19.37
N HIS A 609 -21.70 -21.85 18.66
CA HIS A 609 -20.98 -21.25 17.55
C HIS A 609 -19.71 -20.53 18.03
N SER A 610 -18.64 -20.62 17.23
CA SER A 610 -17.33 -20.05 17.52
C SER A 610 -17.36 -18.56 17.90
N GLU A 611 -18.27 -17.78 17.31
CA GLU A 611 -18.50 -16.37 17.59
C GLU A 611 -18.91 -16.14 19.05
N LYS A 612 -19.86 -16.94 19.55
CA LYS A 612 -20.36 -16.84 20.92
C LYS A 612 -19.25 -17.21 21.91
N LEU A 613 -18.53 -18.31 21.67
CA LEU A 613 -17.38 -18.72 22.50
C LEU A 613 -16.30 -17.64 22.57
N ALA A 614 -15.94 -17.06 21.42
CA ALA A 614 -14.94 -16.01 21.33
C ALA A 614 -15.37 -14.74 22.10
N ILE A 615 -16.64 -14.34 22.00
CA ILE A 615 -17.19 -13.19 22.74
C ILE A 615 -17.18 -13.45 24.24
N VAL A 616 -17.61 -14.63 24.70
CA VAL A 616 -17.62 -14.97 26.12
C VAL A 616 -16.20 -15.00 26.69
N PHE A 617 -15.26 -15.61 25.97
CA PHE A 617 -13.85 -15.56 26.33
C PHE A 617 -13.35 -14.11 26.46
N ALA A 618 -13.73 -13.22 25.53
CA ALA A 618 -13.37 -11.82 25.62
C ALA A 618 -14.02 -11.12 26.82
N ILE A 619 -15.29 -11.39 27.12
CA ILE A 619 -16.01 -10.86 28.30
C ILE A 619 -15.26 -11.21 29.58
N LEU A 620 -14.92 -12.49 29.77
CA LEU A 620 -14.27 -13.00 30.98
C LEU A 620 -12.88 -12.40 31.21
N ASN A 621 -12.15 -12.09 30.14
CA ASN A 621 -10.73 -11.72 30.21
C ASN A 621 -10.45 -10.22 30.03
N THR A 622 -11.48 -9.38 29.93
CA THR A 622 -11.33 -7.94 29.73
C THR A 622 -12.16 -7.12 30.71
N LYS A 623 -11.70 -5.90 31.01
CA LYS A 623 -12.38 -5.00 31.95
C LYS A 623 -13.73 -4.55 31.39
N HIS A 624 -14.70 -4.30 32.29
CA HIS A 624 -15.97 -3.67 31.94
C HIS A 624 -15.76 -2.39 31.11
N GLY A 625 -16.61 -2.18 30.11
CA GLY A 625 -16.54 -1.04 29.19
C GLY A 625 -15.49 -1.15 28.07
N THR A 626 -14.61 -2.16 28.08
CA THR A 626 -13.66 -2.36 26.97
C THR A 626 -14.42 -2.82 25.72
N PRO A 627 -14.21 -2.27 24.51
CA PRO A 627 -14.85 -2.82 23.32
C PRO A 627 -14.29 -4.21 22.98
N ILE A 628 -15.18 -5.16 22.65
CA ILE A 628 -14.83 -6.53 22.25
C ILE A 628 -14.62 -6.55 20.75
N ARG A 629 -13.54 -7.18 20.26
CA ARG A 629 -13.23 -7.31 18.84
C ARG A 629 -13.03 -8.76 18.46
N ILE A 630 -13.80 -9.23 17.48
CA ILE A 630 -13.77 -10.60 16.99
C ILE A 630 -13.58 -10.58 15.47
N THR A 631 -12.74 -11.47 14.94
CA THR A 631 -12.68 -11.70 13.50
C THR A 631 -13.22 -13.09 13.16
N LYS A 632 -14.00 -13.19 12.10
CA LYS A 632 -14.58 -14.42 11.58
C LYS A 632 -14.11 -14.64 10.14
N ASN A 633 -13.68 -15.86 9.82
CA ASN A 633 -13.24 -16.23 8.47
C ASN A 633 -14.38 -16.43 7.46
N LEU A 634 -15.61 -16.60 7.95
CA LEU A 634 -16.84 -16.74 7.16
C LEU A 634 -17.81 -15.61 7.48
N ARG A 635 -18.89 -15.50 6.69
CA ARG A 635 -20.00 -14.59 7.01
C ARG A 635 -20.68 -15.04 8.30
N VAL A 636 -20.97 -14.09 9.20
CA VAL A 636 -21.72 -14.37 10.45
C VAL A 636 -23.12 -14.89 10.08
N CYS A 637 -23.65 -15.89 10.79
CA CYS A 637 -25.01 -16.39 10.51
C CYS A 637 -26.09 -15.50 11.15
N GLY A 638 -27.33 -15.58 10.65
CA GLY A 638 -28.46 -14.79 11.17
C GLY A 638 -28.68 -14.96 12.68
N ASP A 639 -28.62 -16.21 13.16
CA ASP A 639 -28.74 -16.54 14.57
C ASP A 639 -27.67 -15.83 15.43
N CYS A 640 -26.39 -15.95 15.04
CA CYS A 640 -25.30 -15.30 15.76
C CYS A 640 -25.45 -13.78 15.70
N HIS A 641 -25.84 -13.20 14.57
CA HIS A 641 -26.07 -11.76 14.47
C HIS A 641 -27.13 -11.28 15.48
N VAL A 642 -28.25 -11.99 15.61
CA VAL A 642 -29.30 -11.68 16.60
C VAL A 642 -28.79 -11.89 18.04
N ALA A 643 -28.12 -13.00 18.31
CA ALA A 643 -27.56 -13.28 19.63
C ALA A 643 -26.56 -12.19 20.07
N ILE A 644 -25.67 -11.77 19.18
CA ILE A 644 -24.65 -10.76 19.48
C ILE A 644 -25.26 -9.38 19.75
N LYS A 645 -26.34 -9.01 19.04
CA LYS A 645 -27.14 -7.82 19.38
C LYS A 645 -27.59 -7.90 20.85
N LEU A 646 -28.24 -9.00 21.23
CA LEU A 646 -28.73 -9.17 22.60
C LEU A 646 -27.59 -9.20 23.63
N ILE A 647 -26.49 -9.89 23.34
CA ILE A 647 -25.30 -9.91 24.20
C ILE A 647 -24.78 -8.48 24.42
N SER A 648 -24.63 -7.67 23.36
CA SER A 648 -24.16 -6.28 23.49
C SER A 648 -25.02 -5.45 24.46
N LYS A 649 -26.34 -5.69 24.46
CA LYS A 649 -27.29 -5.06 25.38
C LYS A 649 -27.16 -5.61 26.81
N ILE A 650 -27.06 -6.94 26.97
CA ILE A 650 -26.94 -7.61 28.27
C ILE A 650 -25.66 -7.18 29.00
N VAL A 651 -24.53 -7.16 28.29
CA VAL A 651 -23.23 -6.83 28.90
C VAL A 651 -22.91 -5.34 28.91
N SER A 652 -23.74 -4.52 28.22
CA SER A 652 -23.54 -3.07 28.05
C SER A 652 -22.14 -2.74 27.51
N ARG A 653 -21.73 -3.42 26.44
CA ARG A 653 -20.43 -3.24 25.79
C ARG A 653 -20.57 -3.25 24.28
N ASP A 654 -19.75 -2.44 23.62
CA ASP A 654 -19.61 -2.49 22.17
C ASP A 654 -18.91 -3.78 21.75
N ILE A 655 -19.51 -4.49 20.79
CA ILE A 655 -18.95 -5.70 20.20
C ILE A 655 -18.75 -5.44 18.72
N ILE A 656 -17.52 -5.55 18.23
CA ILE A 656 -17.14 -5.32 16.85
C ILE A 656 -16.76 -6.66 16.25
N ILE A 657 -17.47 -7.08 15.20
CA ILE A 657 -17.18 -8.32 14.50
C ILE A 657 -16.85 -8.03 13.04
N ARG A 658 -15.65 -8.44 12.62
CA ARG A 658 -15.25 -8.47 11.22
C ARG A 658 -15.57 -9.83 10.64
N ASP A 659 -16.48 -9.89 9.67
CA ASP A 659 -16.72 -11.11 8.88
C ASP A 659 -15.99 -11.03 7.53
N CYS A 660 -16.22 -12.00 6.63
CA CYS A 660 -15.56 -12.01 5.33
C CYS A 660 -15.95 -10.85 4.40
N ASN A 661 -17.04 -10.13 4.69
CA ASN A 661 -17.61 -9.09 3.85
C ASN A 661 -17.53 -7.69 4.47
N ARG A 662 -17.77 -7.57 5.78
CA ARG A 662 -18.00 -6.29 6.45
C ARG A 662 -17.68 -6.31 7.95
N PHE A 663 -17.78 -5.15 8.57
CA PHE A 663 -17.84 -5.00 10.01
C PHE A 663 -19.29 -4.86 10.48
N HIS A 664 -19.55 -5.49 11.62
CA HIS A 664 -20.77 -5.34 12.39
C HIS A 664 -20.39 -4.72 13.73
N HIS A 665 -20.84 -3.48 13.97
CA HIS A 665 -20.65 -2.81 15.24
C HIS A 665 -21.95 -2.91 16.03
N PHE A 666 -21.94 -3.75 17.07
CA PHE A 666 -23.07 -4.00 17.94
C PHE A 666 -22.96 -3.13 19.19
N SER A 667 -23.95 -2.29 19.42
CA SER A 667 -24.05 -1.44 20.62
C SER A 667 -25.49 -1.39 21.09
N ASN A 668 -25.72 -1.65 22.37
CA ASN A 668 -27.03 -1.58 23.03
C ASN A 668 -28.18 -2.31 22.30
N GLY A 669 -27.89 -3.45 21.68
CA GLY A 669 -28.91 -4.24 20.97
C GLY A 669 -29.10 -3.88 19.50
N ILE A 670 -28.36 -2.92 18.98
CA ILE A 670 -28.44 -2.45 17.59
C ILE A 670 -27.13 -2.80 16.88
N CYS A 671 -27.20 -3.16 15.61
CA CYS A 671 -26.04 -3.34 14.75
C CYS A 671 -25.93 -2.18 13.75
N SER A 672 -24.71 -1.72 13.46
CA SER A 672 -24.44 -0.68 12.46
C SER A 672 -24.88 -1.04 11.04
N CYS A 673 -25.22 -2.30 10.76
CA CYS A 673 -25.79 -2.71 9.48
C CYS A 673 -27.29 -2.42 9.34
N GLY A 674 -27.99 -2.04 10.41
CA GLY A 674 -29.44 -1.82 10.38
C GLY A 674 -30.25 -3.07 10.00
N ASP A 675 -29.72 -4.26 10.26
CA ASP A 675 -30.24 -5.56 9.78
C ASP A 675 -30.30 -5.71 8.24
N TYR A 676 -29.61 -4.81 7.52
CA TYR A 676 -29.44 -4.83 6.07
C TYR A 676 -28.02 -5.31 5.71
N TRP A 677 -27.82 -6.63 5.56
CA TRP A 677 -26.49 -7.21 5.35
C TRP A 677 -26.46 -8.48 4.52
#